data_AF-A0A946RWG4-F1
#
_entry.id   AF-A0A946RWG4-F1
#
_cell.length_a   1.000
_cell.length_b   1.000
_cell.length_c   1.000
_cell.angle_alpha   90.00
_cell.angle_beta   90.00
_cell.angle_gamma   90.00
#
_symmetry.space_group_name_H-M   'P 1'
#
loop_
_entity.id
_entity.type
_entity.pdbx_description
1 polymer ?
#
loop_
_entity_poly.entity_id
_entity_poly.type
_entity_poly.pdbx_seq_one_letter_code
_entity_poly.pdbx_strand_id
1 'polypeptide(L)'
;VANNTATQVGGGIYATRNSTANISHSTIINNNGFIGGGIVIVNGAQITITDCLIQGNSTDEHGGGVHCTSQSEVSLLDVIVRENTSTLLGAGVHVNRGSTMNLNRVQIIDNRGDTGGGIALRAGSEFNAIDVDVIGNFSNGPGGGIYSEESFSTMTNCNFLGNSCPNQGGGQFFMGGTSVQTRCVIADNECSRVAAVYNLWADLSYRNCTIANNRGEEIGEIHSVQGEINLLNSIIWNENNSIITTSNNDEETIIVSYCDITGGRDGLVVDEQDNINWGEGNIDEDPLFADIDELDYHLTEDSPCIDVGDPDAEPDPDDTRRDMGAYYFHQENNNPELQHFVDVQETDVSHLILVEEVQFDDEPVADGWEIGVFTRDDVLSGAVVWGDGGAELIAYGDNQETEDVEGFYPDEYLLSFRAWNPETDMVHRFGFDVDVGGWEWNNEDETTVSLWSNPEIVEQRIELNEHWNMISLNIRPSRQFYVRFGNDEFPDVVCMTLQFWDGPERHHHILLKNGLGHFYVPAWGFHQIPGWMPDEGYQILMDTDMTGTWWGTQIAPEEEIALREGWGIYAYYPGYELDASAPDFYVLSNIIENVELAKDEDGSFIATEFNFSNMPPWRAGEGYQIKTTQECVLVYPEQRDEELNASENTLIRHWHQPAPTGNNMSILVDLKDVVSKNSEIAAFTESGQLVGCGVVNENGQCGLA
;
A
#
# COMPACT_ATOMS: atom_id res chain seq x y z
N VAL A 1 -19.86 8.67 -10.41
CA VAL A 1 -20.91 8.65 -11.45
C VAL A 1 -22.25 8.27 -10.81
N ALA A 2 -23.26 9.16 -10.80
CA ALA A 2 -24.46 8.89 -10.01
C ALA A 2 -25.78 9.35 -10.63
N ASN A 3 -26.87 8.64 -10.29
CA ASN A 3 -28.27 8.99 -10.61
C ASN A 3 -28.56 9.15 -12.12
N ASN A 4 -27.84 8.40 -12.95
CA ASN A 4 -28.06 8.41 -14.39
C ASN A 4 -29.13 7.39 -14.80
N THR A 5 -29.78 7.63 -15.93
CA THR A 5 -30.74 6.69 -16.51
C THR A 5 -30.52 6.54 -18.00
N ALA A 6 -30.20 5.33 -18.44
CA ALA A 6 -30.02 4.97 -19.83
C ALA A 6 -31.17 4.05 -20.29
N THR A 7 -31.81 4.39 -21.41
CA THR A 7 -32.90 3.59 -21.97
C THR A 7 -32.43 2.34 -22.74
N GLN A 8 -31.12 2.09 -22.83
CA GLN A 8 -30.55 0.97 -23.58
C GLN A 8 -29.38 0.29 -22.86
N VAL A 9 -28.24 0.95 -22.70
CA VAL A 9 -27.03 0.31 -22.17
C VAL A 9 -26.25 1.29 -21.30
N GLY A 10 -25.71 0.81 -20.18
CA GLY A 10 -24.73 1.51 -19.36
C GLY A 10 -25.33 2.70 -18.62
N GLY A 11 -26.02 2.42 -17.51
CA GLY A 11 -26.59 3.47 -16.68
C GLY A 11 -25.53 4.45 -16.19
N GLY A 12 -24.37 3.98 -15.73
CA GLY A 12 -23.24 4.83 -15.30
C GLY A 12 -22.13 4.95 -16.34
N ILE A 13 -21.37 3.88 -16.56
CA ILE A 13 -20.19 3.85 -17.43
C ILE A 13 -20.39 2.83 -18.54
N TYR A 14 -20.03 3.20 -19.77
CA TYR A 14 -20.10 2.33 -20.93
C TYR A 14 -18.77 2.29 -21.69
N ALA A 15 -18.04 1.19 -21.55
CA ALA A 15 -16.80 0.89 -22.24
C ALA A 15 -17.06 -0.02 -23.45
N THR A 16 -16.52 0.34 -24.60
CA THR A 16 -16.74 -0.43 -25.84
C THR A 16 -15.62 -0.28 -26.87
N ARG A 17 -15.61 -1.12 -27.90
CA ARG A 17 -14.74 -1.03 -29.10
C ARG A 17 -13.25 -1.08 -28.77
N ASN A 18 -12.83 -2.11 -28.01
CA ASN A 18 -11.44 -2.29 -27.58
C ASN A 18 -10.88 -1.06 -26.82
N SER A 19 -11.74 -0.35 -26.09
CA SER A 19 -11.27 0.74 -25.24
C SER A 19 -10.56 0.18 -24.02
N THR A 20 -9.58 0.94 -23.54
CA THR A 20 -8.94 0.75 -22.25
C THR A 20 -9.25 1.93 -21.35
N ALA A 21 -9.43 1.69 -20.05
CA ALA A 21 -9.60 2.74 -19.06
C ALA A 21 -9.22 2.23 -17.67
N ASN A 22 -8.71 3.14 -16.85
CA ASN A 22 -8.51 2.95 -15.41
C ASN A 22 -9.48 3.85 -14.67
N ILE A 23 -10.26 3.26 -13.76
CA ILE A 23 -11.20 3.97 -12.90
C ILE A 23 -10.70 3.75 -11.48
N SER A 24 -10.38 4.82 -10.76
CA SER A 24 -9.94 4.70 -9.38
C SER A 24 -10.58 5.73 -8.44
N HIS A 25 -10.61 5.42 -7.14
CA HIS A 25 -11.08 6.29 -6.06
C HIS A 25 -12.46 6.90 -6.37
N SER A 26 -13.38 6.06 -6.85
CA SER A 26 -14.61 6.53 -7.48
C SER A 26 -15.86 5.82 -6.97
N THR A 27 -16.94 6.58 -6.84
CA THR A 27 -18.27 6.04 -6.49
C THR A 27 -19.18 6.00 -7.72
N ILE A 28 -19.67 4.82 -8.09
CA ILE A 28 -20.68 4.56 -9.13
C ILE A 28 -21.99 4.14 -8.45
N ILE A 29 -22.94 5.08 -8.31
CA ILE A 29 -24.11 4.87 -7.44
C ILE A 29 -25.46 5.24 -8.05
N ASN A 30 -26.49 4.44 -7.79
CA ASN A 30 -27.89 4.72 -8.17
C ASN A 30 -28.10 4.97 -9.66
N ASN A 31 -27.33 4.31 -10.51
CA ASN A 31 -27.51 4.40 -11.96
C ASN A 31 -28.45 3.30 -12.45
N ASN A 32 -29.30 3.64 -13.42
CA ASN A 32 -30.27 2.73 -13.99
C ASN A 32 -30.03 2.53 -15.49
N GLY A 33 -29.92 1.29 -15.94
CA GLY A 33 -29.70 0.95 -17.35
C GLY A 33 -30.54 -0.24 -17.78
N PHE A 34 -31.06 -0.23 -19.02
CA PHE A 34 -31.78 -1.42 -19.52
C PHE A 34 -30.86 -2.67 -19.58
N ILE A 35 -29.59 -2.50 -19.94
CA ILE A 35 -28.51 -3.48 -19.73
C ILE A 35 -27.36 -2.77 -19.00
N GLY A 36 -26.94 -3.35 -17.88
CA GLY A 36 -25.87 -2.89 -17.01
C GLY A 36 -26.14 -1.55 -16.34
N GLY A 37 -26.47 -1.59 -15.05
CA GLY A 37 -26.85 -0.41 -14.27
C GLY A 37 -25.66 0.48 -13.98
N GLY A 38 -24.63 -0.06 -13.34
CA GLY A 38 -23.41 0.67 -13.00
C GLY A 38 -22.47 0.79 -14.19
N ILE A 39 -21.85 -0.32 -14.57
CA ILE A 39 -20.76 -0.36 -15.55
C ILE A 39 -21.03 -1.45 -16.58
N VAL A 40 -20.88 -1.10 -17.86
CA VAL A 40 -20.96 -2.05 -18.98
C VAL A 40 -19.67 -2.04 -19.78
N ILE A 41 -19.11 -3.22 -20.01
CA ILE A 41 -17.88 -3.46 -20.77
C ILE A 41 -18.17 -4.47 -21.88
N VAL A 42 -18.05 -4.04 -23.14
CA VAL A 42 -18.40 -4.87 -24.30
C VAL A 42 -17.45 -4.71 -25.49
N ASN A 43 -17.47 -5.68 -26.41
CA ASN A 43 -16.75 -5.63 -27.69
C ASN A 43 -15.23 -5.45 -27.49
N GLY A 44 -14.62 -6.36 -26.72
CA GLY A 44 -13.18 -6.43 -26.52
C GLY A 44 -12.58 -5.32 -25.65
N ALA A 45 -13.40 -4.57 -24.91
CA ALA A 45 -12.91 -3.54 -24.01
C ALA A 45 -12.23 -4.16 -22.77
N GLN A 46 -11.25 -3.46 -22.21
CA GLN A 46 -10.44 -3.91 -21.08
C GLN A 46 -10.39 -2.79 -20.04
N ILE A 47 -10.90 -3.03 -18.84
CA ILE A 47 -11.06 -1.97 -17.83
C ILE A 47 -10.49 -2.43 -16.49
N THR A 48 -9.68 -1.58 -15.87
CA THR A 48 -9.22 -1.77 -14.50
C THR A 48 -9.98 -0.81 -13.58
N ILE A 49 -10.48 -1.33 -12.47
CA ILE A 49 -11.22 -0.58 -11.46
C ILE A 49 -10.54 -0.82 -10.11
N THR A 50 -10.08 0.23 -9.47
CA THR A 50 -9.31 0.15 -8.22
C THR A 50 -9.88 1.07 -7.17
N ASP A 51 -10.02 0.64 -5.92
CA ASP A 51 -10.53 1.48 -4.81
C ASP A 51 -11.83 2.20 -5.20
N CYS A 52 -12.89 1.42 -5.42
CA CYS A 52 -14.15 1.95 -5.92
C CYS A 52 -15.35 1.36 -5.20
N LEU A 53 -16.42 2.16 -5.14
CA LEU A 53 -17.72 1.75 -4.64
C LEU A 53 -18.75 1.70 -5.78
N ILE A 54 -19.30 0.53 -6.07
CA ILE A 54 -20.36 0.30 -7.06
C ILE A 54 -21.64 -0.09 -6.31
N GLN A 55 -22.53 0.88 -6.09
CA GLN A 55 -23.66 0.71 -5.18
C GLN A 55 -25.03 1.05 -5.77
N GLY A 56 -26.07 0.29 -5.40
CA GLY A 56 -27.46 0.71 -5.64
C GLY A 56 -27.83 0.87 -7.11
N ASN A 57 -27.04 0.31 -8.03
CA ASN A 57 -27.31 0.40 -9.46
C ASN A 57 -28.33 -0.66 -9.86
N SER A 58 -29.16 -0.34 -10.85
CA SER A 58 -30.28 -1.19 -11.25
C SER A 58 -30.32 -1.46 -12.74
N THR A 59 -30.83 -2.63 -13.12
CA THR A 59 -31.08 -2.98 -14.51
C THR A 59 -32.33 -3.82 -14.72
N ASP A 60 -32.98 -3.62 -15.87
CA ASP A 60 -34.13 -4.40 -16.35
C ASP A 60 -33.71 -5.72 -17.04
N GLU A 61 -32.40 -5.97 -17.22
CA GLU A 61 -31.88 -7.25 -17.73
C GLU A 61 -30.68 -7.75 -16.92
N HIS A 62 -29.46 -7.34 -17.27
CA HIS A 62 -28.24 -8.03 -16.85
C HIS A 62 -27.20 -7.09 -16.23
N GLY A 63 -26.52 -7.54 -15.16
CA GLY A 63 -25.35 -6.85 -14.59
C GLY A 63 -25.69 -5.57 -13.83
N GLY A 64 -26.39 -5.66 -12.70
CA GLY A 64 -26.81 -4.47 -11.93
C GLY A 64 -25.64 -3.54 -11.61
N GLY A 65 -24.57 -4.08 -11.01
CA GLY A 65 -23.30 -3.40 -10.76
C GLY A 65 -22.40 -3.39 -12.00
N VAL A 66 -21.85 -4.56 -12.37
CA VAL A 66 -20.90 -4.71 -13.48
C VAL A 66 -21.38 -5.74 -14.49
N HIS A 67 -21.40 -5.35 -15.77
CA HIS A 67 -21.68 -6.25 -16.88
C HIS A 67 -20.48 -6.33 -17.84
N CYS A 68 -19.84 -7.49 -17.94
CA CYS A 68 -18.74 -7.77 -18.86
C CYS A 68 -19.18 -8.78 -19.92
N THR A 69 -19.09 -8.45 -21.21
CA THR A 69 -19.44 -9.40 -22.27
C THR A 69 -18.69 -9.22 -23.60
N SER A 70 -18.82 -10.21 -24.49
CA SER A 70 -18.31 -10.19 -25.86
C SER A 70 -16.79 -10.04 -25.90
N GLN A 71 -16.11 -11.04 -25.30
CA GLN A 71 -14.65 -11.15 -25.23
C GLN A 71 -13.98 -9.93 -24.59
N SER A 72 -14.63 -9.35 -23.58
CA SER A 72 -14.10 -8.21 -22.83
C SER A 72 -13.43 -8.68 -21.54
N GLU A 73 -12.68 -7.79 -20.91
CA GLU A 73 -11.93 -8.09 -19.69
C GLU A 73 -12.13 -6.98 -18.66
N VAL A 74 -12.27 -7.36 -17.40
CA VAL A 74 -12.36 -6.43 -16.28
C VAL A 74 -11.52 -6.95 -15.12
N SER A 75 -10.72 -6.06 -14.53
CA SER A 75 -10.03 -6.31 -13.27
C SER A 75 -10.57 -5.37 -12.20
N LEU A 76 -11.05 -5.93 -11.08
CA LEU A 76 -11.47 -5.18 -9.90
C LEU A 76 -10.45 -5.44 -8.77
N LEU A 77 -9.94 -4.37 -8.18
CA LEU A 77 -8.96 -4.38 -7.09
C LEU A 77 -9.45 -3.47 -5.96
N ASP A 78 -9.62 -3.95 -4.74
CA ASP A 78 -10.09 -3.13 -3.62
C ASP A 78 -11.46 -2.49 -3.93
N VAL A 79 -12.41 -3.29 -4.43
CA VAL A 79 -13.72 -2.79 -4.89
C VAL A 79 -14.84 -3.35 -4.05
N ILE A 80 -15.79 -2.48 -3.68
CA ILE A 80 -17.05 -2.88 -3.05
C ILE A 80 -18.19 -2.78 -4.08
N VAL A 81 -18.84 -3.91 -4.37
CA VAL A 81 -20.03 -4.03 -5.24
C VAL A 81 -21.22 -4.40 -4.37
N ARG A 82 -22.07 -3.43 -4.02
CA ARG A 82 -23.16 -3.67 -3.05
C ARG A 82 -24.54 -3.14 -3.41
N GLU A 83 -25.57 -3.80 -2.91
CA GLU A 83 -26.97 -3.37 -3.03
C GLU A 83 -27.42 -3.13 -4.49
N ASN A 84 -26.75 -3.75 -5.48
CA ASN A 84 -27.13 -3.62 -6.87
C ASN A 84 -28.27 -4.59 -7.21
N THR A 85 -29.10 -4.23 -8.18
CA THR A 85 -30.30 -5.00 -8.54
C THR A 85 -30.36 -5.33 -10.02
N SER A 86 -30.82 -6.53 -10.34
CA SER A 86 -31.01 -7.01 -11.72
C SER A 86 -32.27 -7.86 -11.79
N THR A 87 -33.09 -7.67 -12.82
CA THR A 87 -34.30 -8.48 -13.02
C THR A 87 -34.06 -9.78 -13.80
N LEU A 88 -32.83 -10.06 -14.26
CA LEU A 88 -32.51 -11.31 -14.96
C LEU A 88 -31.24 -12.00 -14.43
N LEU A 89 -30.03 -11.48 -14.70
CA LEU A 89 -28.79 -12.16 -14.29
C LEU A 89 -27.79 -11.21 -13.63
N GLY A 90 -27.05 -11.72 -12.64
CA GLY A 90 -25.83 -11.11 -12.06
C GLY A 90 -26.10 -9.71 -11.52
N ALA A 91 -26.70 -9.59 -10.34
CA ALA A 91 -27.02 -8.27 -9.83
C ALA A 91 -25.77 -7.50 -9.38
N GLY A 92 -24.81 -8.17 -8.73
CA GLY A 92 -23.48 -7.61 -8.51
C GLY A 92 -22.68 -7.60 -9.81
N VAL A 93 -22.29 -8.79 -10.28
CA VAL A 93 -21.41 -9.00 -11.44
C VAL A 93 -22.03 -9.99 -12.42
N HIS A 94 -21.99 -9.67 -13.72
CA HIS A 94 -22.36 -10.60 -14.79
C HIS A 94 -21.30 -10.66 -15.89
N VAL A 95 -20.80 -11.87 -16.17
CA VAL A 95 -19.77 -12.16 -17.18
C VAL A 95 -20.32 -13.13 -18.22
N ASN A 96 -20.19 -12.80 -19.51
CA ASN A 96 -20.77 -13.64 -20.57
C ASN A 96 -19.96 -13.61 -21.88
N ARG A 97 -20.08 -14.66 -22.69
CA ARG A 97 -19.57 -14.78 -24.07
C ARG A 97 -18.05 -14.71 -24.14
N GLY A 98 -17.39 -15.63 -23.44
CA GLY A 98 -15.94 -15.76 -23.45
C GLY A 98 -15.22 -14.51 -22.93
N SER A 99 -15.81 -13.85 -21.93
CA SER A 99 -15.21 -12.67 -21.29
C SER A 99 -14.58 -13.06 -19.96
N THR A 100 -13.66 -12.23 -19.48
CA THR A 100 -12.85 -12.50 -18.29
C THR A 100 -13.14 -11.47 -17.20
N MET A 101 -13.25 -11.94 -15.97
CA MET A 101 -13.36 -11.11 -14.76
C MET A 101 -12.29 -11.55 -13.77
N ASN A 102 -11.44 -10.61 -13.37
CA ASN A 102 -10.40 -10.80 -12.37
C ASN A 102 -10.74 -9.97 -11.14
N LEU A 103 -10.83 -10.59 -9.97
CA LEU A 103 -11.12 -9.95 -8.70
C LEU A 103 -9.96 -10.20 -7.74
N ASN A 104 -9.50 -9.14 -7.08
CA ASN A 104 -8.55 -9.23 -5.98
C ASN A 104 -8.99 -8.26 -4.88
N ARG A 105 -9.21 -8.77 -3.65
CA ARG A 105 -9.70 -7.96 -2.52
C ARG A 105 -11.00 -7.23 -2.85
N VAL A 106 -12.04 -8.01 -3.13
CA VAL A 106 -13.33 -7.48 -3.59
C VAL A 106 -14.45 -7.97 -2.69
N GLN A 107 -15.37 -7.06 -2.37
CA GLN A 107 -16.57 -7.39 -1.62
C GLN A 107 -17.81 -7.27 -2.51
N ILE A 108 -18.60 -8.33 -2.63
CA ILE A 108 -19.86 -8.41 -3.38
C ILE A 108 -20.98 -8.67 -2.38
N ILE A 109 -21.67 -7.61 -1.95
CA ILE A 109 -22.53 -7.64 -0.76
C ILE A 109 -23.98 -7.25 -1.07
N ASP A 110 -24.95 -7.99 -0.53
CA ASP A 110 -26.38 -7.62 -0.55
C ASP A 110 -26.95 -7.30 -1.95
N ASN A 111 -26.40 -7.92 -3.00
CA ASN A 111 -26.90 -7.72 -4.36
C ASN A 111 -28.11 -8.63 -4.61
N ARG A 112 -29.10 -8.12 -5.34
CA ARG A 112 -30.38 -8.79 -5.56
C ARG A 112 -30.69 -9.03 -7.04
N GLY A 113 -30.60 -10.29 -7.45
CA GLY A 113 -30.83 -10.73 -8.83
C GLY A 113 -32.05 -11.63 -9.01
N ASP A 114 -32.37 -11.96 -10.26
CA ASP A 114 -33.23 -13.13 -10.55
C ASP A 114 -32.40 -14.41 -10.62
N THR A 115 -31.17 -14.40 -11.12
CA THR A 115 -30.23 -15.54 -11.08
C THR A 115 -28.80 -15.04 -10.88
N GLY A 116 -28.01 -15.69 -10.01
CA GLY A 116 -26.69 -15.19 -9.62
C GLY A 116 -26.80 -13.84 -8.91
N GLY A 117 -27.26 -13.85 -7.66
CA GLY A 117 -27.49 -12.62 -6.89
C GLY A 117 -26.22 -11.77 -6.81
N GLY A 118 -25.14 -12.38 -6.34
CA GLY A 118 -23.80 -11.79 -6.37
C GLY A 118 -23.24 -11.82 -7.79
N ILE A 119 -22.96 -13.02 -8.30
CA ILE A 119 -22.20 -13.26 -9.53
C ILE A 119 -22.98 -14.19 -10.48
N ALA A 120 -22.96 -13.86 -11.78
CA ALA A 120 -23.43 -14.76 -12.84
C ALA A 120 -22.37 -14.90 -13.96
N LEU A 121 -22.00 -16.14 -14.30
CA LEU A 121 -21.05 -16.50 -15.36
C LEU A 121 -21.74 -17.34 -16.43
N ARG A 122 -21.53 -17.03 -17.72
CA ARG A 122 -22.14 -17.78 -18.83
C ARG A 122 -21.25 -17.91 -20.06
N ALA A 123 -21.47 -18.99 -20.82
CA ALA A 123 -21.01 -19.16 -22.19
C ALA A 123 -19.48 -19.00 -22.36
N GLY A 124 -18.74 -19.87 -21.68
CA GLY A 124 -17.28 -19.97 -21.78
C GLY A 124 -16.53 -18.82 -21.12
N SER A 125 -17.14 -18.15 -20.14
CA SER A 125 -16.49 -17.04 -19.44
C SER A 125 -15.46 -17.54 -18.43
N GLU A 126 -14.51 -16.67 -18.08
CA GLU A 126 -13.46 -16.94 -17.10
C GLU A 126 -13.63 -16.00 -15.89
N PHE A 127 -13.53 -16.58 -14.70
CA PHE A 127 -13.64 -15.86 -13.44
C PHE A 127 -12.49 -16.26 -12.52
N ASN A 128 -11.64 -15.28 -12.19
CA ASN A 128 -10.49 -15.47 -11.32
C ASN A 128 -10.68 -14.59 -10.08
N ALA A 129 -10.69 -15.18 -8.90
CA ALA A 129 -10.91 -14.46 -7.64
C ALA A 129 -9.88 -14.87 -6.59
N ILE A 130 -9.32 -13.87 -5.93
CA ILE A 130 -8.39 -14.01 -4.81
C ILE A 130 -8.84 -13.02 -3.74
N ASP A 131 -9.04 -13.47 -2.50
CA ASP A 131 -9.46 -12.61 -1.38
C ASP A 131 -10.81 -11.91 -1.69
N VAL A 132 -11.85 -12.70 -1.94
CA VAL A 132 -13.16 -12.17 -2.34
C VAL A 132 -14.26 -12.62 -1.40
N ASP A 133 -15.01 -11.65 -0.90
CA ASP A 133 -16.19 -11.86 -0.07
C ASP A 133 -17.46 -11.71 -0.90
N VAL A 134 -18.29 -12.74 -0.91
CA VAL A 134 -19.62 -12.78 -1.54
C VAL A 134 -20.64 -13.02 -0.44
N ILE A 135 -21.21 -11.94 0.09
CA ILE A 135 -21.98 -11.97 1.35
C ILE A 135 -23.41 -11.47 1.17
N GLY A 136 -24.38 -12.19 1.75
CA GLY A 136 -25.77 -11.70 1.86
C GLY A 136 -26.50 -11.52 0.53
N ASN A 137 -25.97 -12.05 -0.58
CA ASN A 137 -26.58 -11.86 -1.88
C ASN A 137 -27.82 -12.73 -2.05
N PHE A 138 -28.81 -12.19 -2.77
CA PHE A 138 -30.10 -12.85 -2.96
C PHE A 138 -30.41 -13.06 -4.45
N SER A 139 -30.87 -14.25 -4.81
CA SER A 139 -31.50 -14.49 -6.12
C SER A 139 -32.91 -15.08 -6.00
N ASN A 140 -33.83 -14.71 -6.90
CA ASN A 140 -35.15 -15.35 -6.95
C ASN A 140 -35.09 -16.77 -7.59
N GLY A 141 -34.09 -17.02 -8.42
CA GLY A 141 -33.78 -18.24 -9.16
C GLY A 141 -32.60 -18.98 -8.51
N PRO A 142 -31.71 -19.61 -9.29
CA PRO A 142 -30.55 -20.31 -8.75
C PRO A 142 -29.35 -19.39 -8.48
N GLY A 143 -28.44 -19.83 -7.60
CA GLY A 143 -27.18 -19.16 -7.27
C GLY A 143 -27.38 -17.86 -6.52
N GLY A 144 -27.52 -17.90 -5.19
CA GLY A 144 -27.60 -16.68 -4.38
C GLY A 144 -26.28 -15.92 -4.44
N GLY A 145 -25.16 -16.60 -4.12
CA GLY A 145 -23.80 -16.07 -4.25
C GLY A 145 -23.32 -16.07 -5.69
N ILE A 146 -23.14 -17.27 -6.28
CA ILE A 146 -22.70 -17.44 -7.67
C ILE A 146 -23.57 -18.41 -8.47
N TYR A 147 -23.85 -18.04 -9.71
CA TYR A 147 -24.39 -18.91 -10.75
C TYR A 147 -23.38 -19.01 -11.89
N SER A 148 -22.99 -20.22 -12.29
CA SER A 148 -22.06 -20.47 -13.38
C SER A 148 -22.63 -21.48 -14.37
N GLU A 149 -22.66 -21.12 -15.65
CA GLU A 149 -23.09 -21.99 -16.75
C GLU A 149 -22.00 -22.06 -17.83
N GLU A 150 -21.54 -23.28 -18.12
CA GLU A 150 -20.54 -23.58 -19.15
C GLU A 150 -19.31 -22.66 -19.07
N SER A 151 -18.84 -22.37 -17.86
CA SER A 151 -17.78 -21.37 -17.60
C SER A 151 -16.68 -21.93 -16.68
N PHE A 152 -15.57 -21.20 -16.58
CA PHE A 152 -14.40 -21.60 -15.82
C PHE A 152 -14.19 -20.64 -14.66
N SER A 153 -13.97 -21.18 -13.46
CA SER A 153 -13.71 -20.37 -12.27
C SER A 153 -12.53 -20.91 -11.46
N THR A 154 -11.66 -20.00 -11.03
CA THR A 154 -10.58 -20.26 -10.06
C THR A 154 -10.76 -19.29 -8.91
N MET A 155 -10.90 -19.81 -7.70
CA MET A 155 -11.15 -19.02 -6.50
C MET A 155 -10.17 -19.46 -5.40
N THR A 156 -9.46 -18.50 -4.81
CA THR A 156 -8.53 -18.73 -3.72
C THR A 156 -8.86 -17.79 -2.59
N ASN A 157 -8.93 -18.28 -1.35
CA ASN A 157 -9.23 -17.45 -0.18
C ASN A 157 -10.50 -16.61 -0.36
N CYS A 158 -11.60 -17.27 -0.73
CA CYS A 158 -12.87 -16.59 -1.01
C CYS A 158 -13.99 -17.08 -0.10
N ASN A 159 -14.82 -16.16 0.35
CA ASN A 159 -15.91 -16.43 1.28
C ASN A 159 -17.27 -16.26 0.59
N PHE A 160 -18.13 -17.27 0.70
CA PHE A 160 -19.52 -17.24 0.26
C PHE A 160 -20.41 -17.43 1.48
N LEU A 161 -20.83 -16.31 2.09
CA LEU A 161 -21.49 -16.30 3.40
C LEU A 161 -22.91 -15.75 3.33
N GLY A 162 -23.87 -16.44 3.94
CA GLY A 162 -25.22 -15.90 4.11
C GLY A 162 -25.98 -15.62 2.81
N ASN A 163 -25.55 -16.17 1.68
CA ASN A 163 -26.24 -15.95 0.41
C ASN A 163 -27.50 -16.82 0.33
N SER A 164 -28.54 -16.33 -0.33
CA SER A 164 -29.83 -17.01 -0.30
C SER A 164 -30.60 -17.01 -1.60
N CYS A 165 -31.39 -18.07 -1.80
CA CYS A 165 -32.36 -18.16 -2.89
C CYS A 165 -33.52 -19.11 -2.54
N PRO A 166 -34.74 -18.91 -3.08
CA PRO A 166 -35.86 -19.81 -2.81
C PRO A 166 -35.82 -21.09 -3.68
N ASN A 167 -34.85 -21.23 -4.58
CA ASN A 167 -34.78 -22.35 -5.51
C ASN A 167 -33.60 -23.28 -5.24
N GLN A 168 -32.43 -23.07 -5.85
CA GLN A 168 -31.33 -24.04 -5.84
C GLN A 168 -29.96 -23.34 -5.73
N GLY A 169 -29.05 -23.84 -4.90
CA GLY A 169 -27.69 -23.31 -4.75
C GLY A 169 -27.69 -21.95 -4.05
N GLY A 170 -27.95 -21.94 -2.74
CA GLY A 170 -27.94 -20.71 -1.93
C GLY A 170 -26.60 -19.98 -2.05
N GLY A 171 -25.50 -20.72 -1.88
CA GLY A 171 -24.15 -20.21 -2.06
C GLY A 171 -23.72 -20.26 -3.53
N GLN A 172 -23.67 -21.46 -4.10
CA GLN A 172 -23.09 -21.69 -5.42
C GLN A 172 -23.97 -22.62 -6.27
N PHE A 173 -24.12 -22.28 -7.56
CA PHE A 173 -24.78 -23.12 -8.55
C PHE A 173 -23.91 -23.25 -9.79
N PHE A 174 -23.59 -24.48 -10.20
CA PHE A 174 -22.80 -24.79 -11.38
C PHE A 174 -23.60 -25.63 -12.37
N MET A 175 -23.47 -25.30 -13.65
CA MET A 175 -24.07 -26.03 -14.76
C MET A 175 -23.08 -26.16 -15.90
N GLY A 176 -22.32 -27.25 -15.89
CA GLY A 176 -21.18 -27.46 -16.78
C GLY A 176 -19.98 -26.56 -16.49
N GLY A 177 -18.88 -26.83 -17.20
CA GLY A 177 -17.62 -26.12 -17.02
C GLY A 177 -16.79 -26.68 -15.85
N THR A 178 -15.93 -25.85 -15.28
CA THR A 178 -15.01 -26.26 -14.21
C THR A 178 -14.89 -25.18 -13.14
N SER A 179 -14.86 -25.59 -11.88
CA SER A 179 -14.54 -24.71 -10.74
C SER A 179 -13.45 -25.33 -9.89
N VAL A 180 -12.41 -24.54 -9.62
CA VAL A 180 -11.33 -24.91 -8.69
C VAL A 180 -11.32 -23.89 -7.56
N GLN A 181 -11.49 -24.38 -6.33
CA GLN A 181 -11.59 -23.57 -5.11
C GLN A 181 -10.53 -24.04 -4.12
N THR A 182 -9.76 -23.10 -3.59
CA THR A 182 -8.71 -23.37 -2.60
C THR A 182 -8.84 -22.40 -1.42
N ARG A 183 -8.78 -22.86 -0.17
CA ARG A 183 -8.91 -21.99 1.01
C ARG A 183 -10.22 -21.19 1.04
N CYS A 184 -11.31 -21.75 0.53
CA CYS A 184 -12.59 -21.05 0.45
C CYS A 184 -13.54 -21.50 1.56
N VAL A 185 -14.33 -20.56 2.08
CA VAL A 185 -15.43 -20.82 3.02
C VAL A 185 -16.76 -20.64 2.31
N ILE A 186 -17.61 -21.67 2.32
CA ILE A 186 -18.97 -21.63 1.80
C ILE A 186 -19.90 -21.99 2.95
N ALA A 187 -20.46 -20.98 3.60
CA ALA A 187 -21.19 -21.20 4.84
C ALA A 187 -22.42 -20.30 5.04
N ASP A 188 -23.33 -20.75 5.90
CA ASP A 188 -24.58 -20.04 6.25
C ASP A 188 -25.48 -19.66 5.07
N ASN A 189 -25.27 -20.26 3.91
CA ASN A 189 -26.07 -20.00 2.74
C ASN A 189 -27.41 -20.74 2.84
N GLU A 190 -28.49 -20.07 2.45
CA GLU A 190 -29.86 -20.58 2.62
C GLU A 190 -30.54 -20.85 1.28
N CYS A 191 -31.08 -22.06 1.12
CA CYS A 191 -31.84 -22.43 -0.06
C CYS A 191 -33.04 -23.34 0.26
N SER A 192 -34.26 -22.90 -0.03
CA SER A 192 -35.44 -23.66 0.41
C SER A 192 -35.69 -24.99 -0.28
N ARG A 193 -35.06 -25.31 -1.43
CA ARG A 193 -35.31 -26.59 -2.13
C ARG A 193 -34.06 -27.45 -2.31
N VAL A 194 -32.84 -26.97 -1.99
CA VAL A 194 -31.59 -27.73 -2.20
C VAL A 194 -30.43 -27.28 -1.30
N ALA A 195 -29.28 -27.96 -1.44
CA ALA A 195 -27.94 -27.67 -0.94
C ALA A 195 -27.42 -26.25 -1.24
N ALA A 196 -26.43 -25.82 -0.45
CA ALA A 196 -25.68 -24.58 -0.72
C ALA A 196 -24.87 -24.63 -1.99
N VAL A 197 -24.26 -25.78 -2.30
CA VAL A 197 -23.57 -26.04 -3.57
C VAL A 197 -24.44 -26.97 -4.41
N TYR A 198 -24.90 -26.48 -5.56
CA TYR A 198 -25.65 -27.26 -6.52
C TYR A 198 -24.85 -27.46 -7.80
N ASN A 199 -24.60 -28.70 -8.18
CA ASN A 199 -23.86 -29.05 -9.38
C ASN A 199 -24.75 -29.78 -10.40
N LEU A 200 -24.73 -29.29 -11.63
CA LEU A 200 -25.24 -29.97 -12.81
C LEU A 200 -24.07 -30.19 -13.75
N TRP A 201 -23.49 -31.38 -13.79
CA TRP A 201 -22.51 -31.81 -14.80
C TRP A 201 -21.28 -30.91 -14.96
N ALA A 202 -20.89 -30.14 -13.94
CA ALA A 202 -19.61 -29.45 -13.87
C ALA A 202 -18.56 -30.27 -13.12
N ASP A 203 -17.28 -29.98 -13.40
CA ASP A 203 -16.15 -30.54 -12.66
C ASP A 203 -15.76 -29.57 -11.54
N LEU A 204 -15.90 -30.01 -10.28
CA LEU A 204 -15.66 -29.20 -9.08
C LEU A 204 -14.49 -29.75 -8.28
N SER A 205 -13.54 -28.89 -7.93
CA SER A 205 -12.40 -29.23 -7.07
C SER A 205 -12.37 -28.29 -5.87
N TYR A 206 -12.40 -28.85 -4.66
CA TYR A 206 -12.24 -28.13 -3.40
C TYR A 206 -11.00 -28.65 -2.69
N ARG A 207 -10.07 -27.74 -2.38
CA ARG A 207 -8.83 -28.05 -1.65
C ARG A 207 -8.71 -27.13 -0.47
N ASN A 208 -8.48 -27.66 0.74
CA ASN A 208 -8.42 -26.81 1.93
C ASN A 208 -9.64 -25.89 2.01
N CYS A 209 -10.86 -26.42 1.87
CA CYS A 209 -12.06 -25.59 1.91
C CYS A 209 -12.94 -25.98 3.09
N THR A 210 -13.74 -25.05 3.58
CA THR A 210 -14.77 -25.30 4.59
C THR A 210 -16.14 -25.06 3.98
N ILE A 211 -16.96 -26.10 3.87
CA ILE A 211 -18.37 -26.00 3.43
C ILE A 211 -19.23 -26.43 4.60
N ALA A 212 -19.83 -25.48 5.29
CA ALA A 212 -20.46 -25.77 6.57
C ALA A 212 -21.69 -24.94 6.88
N ASN A 213 -22.55 -25.49 7.76
CA ASN A 213 -23.70 -24.79 8.34
C ASN A 213 -24.66 -24.17 7.29
N ASN A 214 -24.72 -24.74 6.08
CA ASN A 214 -25.65 -24.25 5.08
C ASN A 214 -27.05 -24.84 5.29
N ARG A 215 -28.09 -24.10 4.90
CA ARG A 215 -29.48 -24.43 5.22
C ARG A 215 -30.28 -24.79 3.97
N GLY A 216 -30.81 -26.01 3.91
CA GLY A 216 -31.79 -26.41 2.89
C GLY A 216 -32.75 -27.51 3.35
N GLU A 217 -34.00 -27.47 2.86
CA GLU A 217 -35.09 -28.34 3.36
C GLU A 217 -34.96 -29.83 2.94
N GLU A 218 -34.14 -30.15 1.95
CA GLU A 218 -34.20 -31.47 1.29
C GLU A 218 -32.86 -32.18 1.06
N ILE A 219 -31.72 -31.46 0.99
CA ILE A 219 -30.47 -32.04 0.47
C ILE A 219 -29.23 -31.40 1.12
N GLY A 220 -28.18 -32.18 1.46
CA GLY A 220 -26.99 -31.79 2.25
C GLY A 220 -26.14 -30.61 1.76
N GLU A 221 -24.91 -30.44 2.25
CA GLU A 221 -23.99 -29.33 1.87
C GLU A 221 -23.74 -29.23 0.36
N ILE A 222 -23.50 -30.37 -0.28
CA ILE A 222 -23.32 -30.47 -1.74
C ILE A 222 -24.38 -31.38 -2.33
N HIS A 223 -25.09 -30.85 -3.34
CA HIS A 223 -25.92 -31.64 -4.22
C HIS A 223 -25.36 -31.67 -5.62
N SER A 224 -25.22 -32.87 -6.19
CA SER A 224 -24.67 -33.04 -7.52
C SER A 224 -25.49 -33.99 -8.36
N VAL A 225 -25.62 -33.60 -9.63
CA VAL A 225 -26.28 -34.37 -10.69
C VAL A 225 -25.30 -34.41 -11.84
N GLN A 226 -24.48 -35.47 -11.89
CA GLN A 226 -23.43 -35.70 -12.89
C GLN A 226 -22.25 -34.72 -12.74
N GLY A 227 -21.06 -35.16 -13.16
CA GLY A 227 -19.81 -34.39 -13.08
C GLY A 227 -18.71 -35.12 -12.28
N GLU A 228 -17.60 -34.44 -12.06
CA GLU A 228 -16.55 -34.87 -11.13
C GLU A 228 -16.51 -33.94 -9.91
N ILE A 229 -16.47 -34.51 -8.70
CA ILE A 229 -16.21 -33.77 -7.47
C ILE A 229 -14.92 -34.29 -6.85
N ASN A 230 -13.96 -33.40 -6.63
CA ASN A 230 -12.69 -33.69 -5.99
C ASN A 230 -12.56 -32.89 -4.69
N LEU A 231 -12.48 -33.59 -3.57
CA LEU A 231 -12.33 -33.04 -2.22
C LEU A 231 -10.98 -33.49 -1.65
N LEU A 232 -10.17 -32.51 -1.22
CA LEU A 232 -8.88 -32.74 -0.59
C LEU A 232 -8.68 -31.76 0.58
N ASN A 233 -8.18 -32.23 1.73
CA ASN A 233 -7.87 -31.38 2.89
C ASN A 233 -9.05 -30.49 3.33
N SER A 234 -10.30 -30.90 3.10
CA SER A 234 -11.47 -30.02 3.24
C SER A 234 -12.42 -30.49 4.34
N ILE A 235 -13.13 -29.55 4.95
CA ILE A 235 -14.19 -29.81 5.92
C ILE A 235 -15.54 -29.61 5.25
N ILE A 236 -16.39 -30.64 5.26
CA ILE A 236 -17.78 -30.61 4.78
C ILE A 236 -18.70 -30.98 5.95
N TRP A 237 -19.25 -29.97 6.63
CA TRP A 237 -19.83 -30.17 7.95
C TRP A 237 -21.22 -29.54 8.15
N ASN A 238 -22.21 -30.36 8.49
CA ASN A 238 -23.56 -29.91 8.83
C ASN A 238 -24.16 -30.79 9.93
N GLU A 239 -25.07 -30.25 10.73
CA GLU A 239 -25.86 -31.06 11.68
C GLU A 239 -26.79 -32.08 10.96
N ASN A 240 -26.97 -31.97 9.63
CA ASN A 240 -27.70 -32.91 8.76
C ASN A 240 -26.77 -33.67 7.78
N ASN A 241 -27.31 -34.34 6.75
CA ASN A 241 -26.53 -35.05 5.73
C ASN A 241 -25.53 -34.12 5.01
N SER A 242 -24.33 -34.58 4.69
CA SER A 242 -23.24 -33.76 4.12
C SER A 242 -23.25 -33.69 2.59
N ILE A 243 -23.36 -34.82 1.89
CA ILE A 243 -23.26 -34.85 0.42
C ILE A 243 -24.33 -35.79 -0.13
N ILE A 244 -25.07 -35.34 -1.14
CA ILE A 244 -26.10 -36.14 -1.80
C ILE A 244 -25.96 -36.01 -3.31
N THR A 245 -25.65 -37.11 -3.97
CA THR A 245 -25.73 -37.21 -5.43
C THR A 245 -27.07 -37.82 -5.83
N THR A 246 -27.62 -37.34 -6.95
CA THR A 246 -28.76 -38.01 -7.59
C THR A 246 -28.43 -38.22 -9.05
N SER A 247 -28.34 -39.49 -9.48
CA SER A 247 -28.05 -39.80 -10.87
C SER A 247 -29.31 -39.73 -11.74
N ASN A 248 -29.14 -39.30 -13.00
CA ASN A 248 -30.15 -39.39 -14.06
C ASN A 248 -29.71 -40.39 -15.16
N ASN A 249 -29.14 -41.53 -14.77
CA ASN A 249 -28.63 -42.63 -15.62
C ASN A 249 -27.22 -42.45 -16.24
N ASP A 250 -26.40 -41.52 -15.75
CA ASP A 250 -24.98 -41.36 -16.14
C ASP A 250 -24.09 -41.44 -14.88
N GLU A 251 -22.88 -42.00 -15.01
CA GLU A 251 -21.93 -42.22 -13.88
C GLU A 251 -21.33 -40.90 -13.38
N GLU A 252 -21.44 -40.62 -12.07
CA GLU A 252 -20.73 -39.51 -11.40
C GLU A 252 -19.43 -40.01 -10.75
N THR A 253 -18.39 -39.18 -10.68
CA THR A 253 -17.15 -39.53 -9.95
C THR A 253 -16.93 -38.60 -8.77
N ILE A 254 -16.80 -39.17 -7.57
CA ILE A 254 -16.47 -38.43 -6.36
C ILE A 254 -15.13 -38.94 -5.84
N ILE A 255 -14.18 -38.04 -5.64
CA ILE A 255 -12.84 -38.33 -5.12
C ILE A 255 -12.70 -37.59 -3.79
N VAL A 256 -12.40 -38.31 -2.71
CA VAL A 256 -12.30 -37.73 -1.36
C VAL A 256 -11.06 -38.28 -0.65
N SER A 257 -10.12 -37.41 -0.27
CA SER A 257 -8.97 -37.78 0.59
C SER A 257 -8.70 -36.68 1.62
N TYR A 258 -8.25 -37.06 2.81
CA TYR A 258 -7.91 -36.12 3.89
C TYR A 258 -9.01 -35.08 4.17
N CYS A 259 -10.28 -35.49 4.15
CA CYS A 259 -11.40 -34.60 4.43
C CYS A 259 -12.12 -35.01 5.72
N ASP A 260 -12.67 -34.02 6.41
CA ASP A 260 -13.64 -34.23 7.48
C ASP A 260 -15.05 -34.06 6.90
N ILE A 261 -15.86 -35.11 6.96
CA ILE A 261 -17.20 -35.13 6.35
C ILE A 261 -18.18 -35.74 7.33
N THR A 262 -19.26 -35.03 7.68
CA THR A 262 -20.26 -35.56 8.61
C THR A 262 -20.85 -36.90 8.10
N GLY A 263 -20.90 -37.91 8.96
CA GLY A 263 -21.30 -39.28 8.63
C GLY A 263 -20.27 -40.07 7.82
N GLY A 264 -19.10 -39.49 7.54
CA GLY A 264 -18.03 -40.08 6.75
C GLY A 264 -18.52 -40.64 5.40
N ARG A 265 -18.01 -41.80 5.01
CA ARG A 265 -18.43 -42.45 3.75
C ARG A 265 -19.92 -42.80 3.72
N ASP A 266 -20.50 -43.15 4.87
CA ASP A 266 -21.90 -43.54 4.98
C ASP A 266 -22.85 -42.32 4.93
N GLY A 267 -22.32 -41.12 5.12
CA GLY A 267 -23.02 -39.84 4.96
C GLY A 267 -23.26 -39.45 3.49
N LEU A 268 -22.58 -40.11 2.54
CA LEU A 268 -22.79 -39.92 1.12
C LEU A 268 -24.02 -40.71 0.67
N VAL A 269 -25.05 -40.00 0.18
CA VAL A 269 -26.18 -40.63 -0.49
C VAL A 269 -25.90 -40.64 -1.99
N VAL A 270 -25.54 -41.79 -2.54
CA VAL A 270 -25.21 -41.95 -3.96
C VAL A 270 -26.05 -43.00 -4.67
N ASP A 271 -26.10 -42.94 -6.01
CA ASP A 271 -26.73 -43.99 -6.82
C ASP A 271 -25.78 -45.20 -7.00
N GLU A 272 -26.32 -46.38 -7.27
CA GLU A 272 -25.53 -47.61 -7.46
C GLU A 272 -24.55 -47.54 -8.65
N GLN A 273 -24.75 -46.57 -9.55
CA GLN A 273 -23.91 -46.34 -10.73
C GLN A 273 -22.77 -45.33 -10.49
N ASP A 274 -22.75 -44.64 -9.35
CA ASP A 274 -21.72 -43.63 -9.07
C ASP A 274 -20.40 -44.27 -8.64
N ASN A 275 -19.28 -43.66 -9.05
CA ASN A 275 -17.94 -44.10 -8.72
C ASN A 275 -17.35 -43.27 -7.58
N ILE A 276 -17.45 -43.78 -6.35
CA ILE A 276 -16.84 -43.13 -5.17
C ILE A 276 -15.42 -43.67 -4.91
N ASN A 277 -14.42 -42.84 -5.22
CA ASN A 277 -13.03 -43.03 -4.83
C ASN A 277 -12.78 -42.42 -3.44
N TRP A 278 -12.98 -43.24 -2.40
CA TRP A 278 -12.69 -42.85 -1.02
C TRP A 278 -11.25 -43.20 -0.67
N GLY A 279 -10.40 -42.18 -0.70
CA GLY A 279 -8.99 -42.25 -0.35
C GLY A 279 -8.73 -42.37 1.15
N GLU A 280 -7.48 -42.13 1.52
CA GLU A 280 -7.01 -42.21 2.91
C GLU A 280 -7.24 -40.89 3.64
N GLY A 281 -7.05 -40.91 4.97
CA GLY A 281 -7.04 -39.69 5.80
C GLY A 281 -8.39 -39.04 6.08
N ASN A 282 -9.51 -39.58 5.56
CA ASN A 282 -10.83 -39.01 5.82
C ASN A 282 -11.32 -39.32 7.25
N ILE A 283 -11.92 -38.33 7.91
CA ILE A 283 -12.49 -38.43 9.27
C ILE A 283 -13.98 -38.02 9.30
N ASP A 284 -14.62 -38.24 10.45
CA ASP A 284 -16.02 -37.90 10.75
C ASP A 284 -16.08 -37.55 12.23
N GLU A 285 -15.57 -36.38 12.58
CA GLU A 285 -15.50 -35.86 13.95
C GLU A 285 -15.94 -34.39 13.95
N ASP A 286 -16.43 -33.87 15.07
CA ASP A 286 -16.82 -32.45 15.14
C ASP A 286 -15.60 -31.55 14.87
N PRO A 287 -15.61 -30.66 13.85
CA PRO A 287 -14.49 -29.79 13.55
C PRO A 287 -14.15 -28.81 14.68
N LEU A 288 -15.08 -28.57 15.61
CA LEU A 288 -14.92 -27.63 16.72
C LEU A 288 -14.52 -26.22 16.24
N PHE A 289 -15.37 -25.63 15.40
CA PHE A 289 -15.23 -24.24 14.97
C PHE A 289 -15.34 -23.27 16.16
N ALA A 290 -14.63 -22.14 16.10
CA ALA A 290 -14.51 -21.17 17.16
C ALA A 290 -15.85 -20.48 17.52
N ASP A 291 -16.54 -19.90 16.54
CA ASP A 291 -17.85 -19.27 16.75
C ASP A 291 -18.69 -19.19 15.46
N ILE A 292 -19.46 -20.26 15.19
CA ILE A 292 -20.32 -20.33 14.00
C ILE A 292 -21.44 -19.27 13.98
N ASP A 293 -21.88 -18.75 15.15
CA ASP A 293 -22.97 -17.77 15.22
C ASP A 293 -22.49 -16.37 14.77
N GLU A 294 -21.20 -16.10 14.91
CA GLU A 294 -20.51 -14.88 14.44
C GLU A 294 -19.76 -15.10 13.11
N LEU A 295 -20.04 -16.20 12.39
CA LEU A 295 -19.42 -16.60 11.12
C LEU A 295 -17.91 -16.90 11.20
N ASP A 296 -17.41 -17.26 12.38
CA ASP A 296 -16.02 -17.65 12.61
C ASP A 296 -15.84 -19.17 12.46
N TYR A 297 -15.23 -19.54 11.34
CA TYR A 297 -14.94 -20.93 10.96
C TYR A 297 -13.48 -21.35 11.24
N HIS A 298 -12.72 -20.59 12.05
CA HIS A 298 -11.43 -21.05 12.55
C HIS A 298 -11.60 -22.26 13.47
N LEU A 299 -10.57 -23.10 13.52
CA LEU A 299 -10.55 -24.26 14.41
C LEU A 299 -10.21 -23.81 15.85
N THR A 300 -10.74 -24.52 16.84
CA THR A 300 -10.29 -24.38 18.24
C THR A 300 -9.12 -25.31 18.54
N GLU A 301 -8.40 -25.06 19.64
CA GLU A 301 -7.19 -25.82 20.04
C GLU A 301 -7.39 -27.34 20.17
N ASP A 302 -8.61 -27.79 20.42
CA ASP A 302 -8.97 -29.20 20.59
C ASP A 302 -9.50 -29.86 19.31
N SER A 303 -9.49 -29.13 18.18
CA SER A 303 -10.08 -29.59 16.93
C SER A 303 -9.40 -30.87 16.40
N PRO A 304 -10.18 -31.87 15.97
CA PRO A 304 -9.65 -33.08 15.34
C PRO A 304 -9.14 -32.84 13.91
N CYS A 305 -9.39 -31.64 13.35
CA CYS A 305 -8.97 -31.25 12.00
C CYS A 305 -7.54 -30.72 11.95
N ILE A 306 -6.90 -30.52 13.10
CA ILE A 306 -5.52 -30.02 13.22
C ILE A 306 -4.52 -31.15 12.92
N ASP A 307 -3.47 -30.88 12.15
CA ASP A 307 -2.34 -31.77 11.84
C ASP A 307 -2.70 -33.08 11.13
N VAL A 308 -3.87 -33.15 10.48
CA VAL A 308 -4.43 -34.42 9.94
C VAL A 308 -4.62 -34.45 8.42
N GLY A 309 -4.39 -33.35 7.72
CA GLY A 309 -4.45 -33.22 6.26
C GLY A 309 -3.35 -33.98 5.51
N ASP A 310 -3.29 -33.88 4.19
CA ASP A 310 -2.37 -34.64 3.34
C ASP A 310 -0.89 -34.46 3.78
N PRO A 311 -0.19 -35.53 4.23
CA PRO A 311 1.19 -35.45 4.68
C PRO A 311 2.19 -35.16 3.57
N ASP A 312 1.79 -35.30 2.30
CA ASP A 312 2.63 -34.96 1.14
C ASP A 312 2.36 -33.53 0.61
N ALA A 313 1.42 -32.80 1.20
CA ALA A 313 1.20 -31.38 0.90
C ALA A 313 2.25 -30.49 1.59
N GLU A 314 2.49 -29.30 1.04
CA GLU A 314 3.27 -28.26 1.74
C GLU A 314 2.63 -27.97 3.11
N PRO A 315 3.40 -27.87 4.20
CA PRO A 315 2.90 -27.65 5.57
C PRO A 315 2.08 -26.36 5.72
N ASP A 316 1.42 -26.23 6.85
CA ASP A 316 0.79 -24.96 7.25
C ASP A 316 1.85 -23.90 7.60
N PRO A 317 1.48 -22.61 7.63
CA PRO A 317 2.42 -21.54 7.92
C PRO A 317 3.19 -21.69 9.23
N ASP A 318 2.65 -22.40 10.22
CA ASP A 318 3.32 -22.70 11.50
C ASP A 318 4.25 -23.94 11.47
N ASP A 319 4.66 -24.37 10.27
CA ASP A 319 5.50 -25.54 10.00
C ASP A 319 4.91 -26.89 10.45
N THR A 320 3.63 -26.92 10.82
CA THR A 320 2.94 -28.14 11.20
C THR A 320 2.33 -28.84 9.98
N ARG A 321 1.87 -30.07 10.16
CA ARG A 321 1.25 -30.80 9.05
C ARG A 321 -0.06 -30.09 8.71
N ARG A 322 -0.38 -29.99 7.41
CA ARG A 322 -1.63 -29.36 6.95
C ARG A 322 -2.84 -29.76 7.78
N ASP A 323 -3.60 -28.77 8.20
CA ASP A 323 -4.93 -28.89 8.75
C ASP A 323 -5.94 -29.15 7.64
N MET A 324 -7.07 -29.73 8.03
CA MET A 324 -8.25 -29.79 7.16
C MET A 324 -9.04 -28.49 7.29
N GLY A 325 -9.57 -28.00 6.17
CA GLY A 325 -10.41 -26.79 6.14
C GLY A 325 -9.73 -25.59 5.47
N ALA A 326 -10.44 -24.46 5.48
CA ALA A 326 -9.98 -23.21 4.89
C ALA A 326 -8.92 -22.48 5.73
N TYR A 327 -9.01 -22.60 7.05
CA TYR A 327 -8.12 -21.95 8.01
C TYR A 327 -7.34 -23.01 8.79
N TYR A 328 -6.04 -22.78 8.95
CA TYR A 328 -5.21 -23.59 9.84
C TYR A 328 -5.28 -23.03 11.26
N PHE A 329 -5.02 -23.87 12.24
CA PHE A 329 -4.85 -23.50 13.62
C PHE A 329 -3.37 -23.24 13.91
N HIS A 330 -3.01 -21.99 14.15
CA HIS A 330 -1.63 -21.66 14.54
C HIS A 330 -1.30 -22.28 15.90
N GLN A 331 -0.39 -23.26 15.89
CA GLN A 331 0.16 -23.83 17.10
C GLN A 331 1.39 -23.04 17.54
N GLU A 332 1.39 -22.52 18.77
CA GLU A 332 2.56 -21.89 19.38
C GLU A 332 3.67 -22.93 19.70
N ASN A 333 4.23 -23.57 18.67
CA ASN A 333 5.40 -24.42 18.79
C ASN A 333 6.66 -23.63 18.43
N ASN A 334 7.09 -22.78 19.37
CA ASN A 334 8.34 -21.99 19.40
C ASN A 334 8.33 -20.63 18.67
N ASN A 335 7.44 -19.70 19.01
CA ASN A 335 7.73 -18.30 18.71
C ASN A 335 8.84 -17.79 19.68
N PRO A 336 9.97 -17.24 19.21
CA PRO A 336 10.96 -16.61 20.08
C PRO A 336 10.32 -15.44 20.85
N GLU A 337 10.60 -15.28 22.15
CA GLU A 337 10.22 -14.04 22.86
C GLU A 337 10.99 -12.84 22.28
N LEU A 338 10.34 -11.67 22.18
CA LEU A 338 10.98 -10.38 21.87
C LEU A 338 12.12 -10.09 22.86
N GLN A 339 13.29 -9.73 22.36
CA GLN A 339 14.51 -9.42 23.12
C GLN A 339 14.99 -7.98 22.92
N HIS A 340 14.70 -7.35 21.78
CA HIS A 340 15.23 -6.05 21.37
C HIS A 340 14.15 -4.96 21.33
N PHE A 341 12.94 -5.28 20.90
CA PHE A 341 11.81 -4.33 20.89
C PHE A 341 10.82 -4.60 22.03
N VAL A 342 11.28 -4.40 23.28
CA VAL A 342 10.58 -4.85 24.49
C VAL A 342 9.88 -3.75 25.31
N ASP A 343 10.13 -2.47 25.01
CA ASP A 343 9.62 -1.33 25.80
C ASP A 343 8.31 -0.74 25.23
N VAL A 344 7.44 -1.57 24.65
CA VAL A 344 6.12 -1.15 24.14
C VAL A 344 5.20 -0.81 25.32
N GLN A 345 4.59 0.38 25.31
CA GLN A 345 3.53 0.74 26.26
C GLN A 345 2.15 0.41 25.67
N GLU A 346 1.46 -0.54 26.28
CA GLU A 346 0.09 -0.89 25.88
C GLU A 346 -0.88 0.20 26.36
N THR A 347 -1.75 0.65 25.45
CA THR A 347 -2.82 1.63 25.73
C THR A 347 -4.18 1.07 25.31
N ASP A 348 -5.26 1.75 25.69
CA ASP A 348 -6.63 1.33 25.36
C ASP A 348 -7.02 1.58 23.89
N VAL A 349 -6.10 2.15 23.10
CA VAL A 349 -6.29 2.45 21.67
C VAL A 349 -5.19 1.78 20.85
N SER A 350 -5.57 1.08 19.80
CA SER A 350 -4.64 0.26 19.01
C SER A 350 -5.05 0.16 17.55
N HIS A 351 -4.06 -0.11 16.71
CA HIS A 351 -4.19 -0.38 15.29
C HIS A 351 -3.51 -1.71 15.00
N LEU A 352 -4.18 -2.61 14.28
CA LEU A 352 -3.60 -3.89 13.89
C LEU A 352 -2.79 -3.73 12.61
N ILE A 353 -1.52 -4.12 12.63
CA ILE A 353 -0.65 -4.13 11.46
C ILE A 353 -0.31 -5.57 11.10
N LEU A 354 -0.77 -6.04 9.95
CA LEU A 354 -0.39 -7.34 9.41
C LEU A 354 0.84 -7.17 8.52
N VAL A 355 1.99 -7.71 8.94
CA VAL A 355 3.19 -7.71 8.10
C VAL A 355 3.16 -8.99 7.25
N GLU A 356 3.01 -8.89 5.93
CA GLU A 356 2.89 -10.08 5.05
C GLU A 356 4.20 -10.48 4.37
N GLU A 357 5.11 -9.53 4.21
CA GLU A 357 6.40 -9.80 3.60
C GLU A 357 7.48 -8.95 4.26
N VAL A 358 8.65 -9.53 4.47
CA VAL A 358 9.83 -8.79 4.93
C VAL A 358 11.03 -9.21 4.11
N GLN A 359 11.58 -8.26 3.34
CA GLN A 359 12.76 -8.47 2.51
C GLN A 359 13.93 -7.62 2.99
N PHE A 360 15.10 -8.26 3.11
CA PHE A 360 16.37 -7.58 3.37
C PHE A 360 17.38 -7.92 2.28
N ASP A 361 17.89 -6.90 1.59
CA ASP A 361 18.81 -7.03 0.45
C ASP A 361 18.18 -7.82 -0.72
N ASP A 362 16.92 -7.50 -1.05
CA ASP A 362 16.09 -8.14 -2.09
C ASP A 362 15.83 -9.65 -1.89
N GLU A 363 16.07 -10.16 -0.69
CA GLU A 363 15.80 -11.55 -0.31
C GLU A 363 14.86 -11.59 0.92
N PRO A 364 13.92 -12.55 0.99
CA PRO A 364 13.08 -12.74 2.18
C PRO A 364 13.93 -12.95 3.44
N VAL A 365 13.57 -12.29 4.54
CA VAL A 365 14.26 -12.51 5.82
C VAL A 365 13.85 -13.85 6.43
N ALA A 366 14.78 -14.48 7.15
CA ALA A 366 14.50 -15.70 7.90
C ALA A 366 13.68 -15.42 9.16
N ASP A 367 12.98 -16.45 9.65
CA ASP A 367 12.23 -16.36 10.90
C ASP A 367 13.12 -16.02 12.10
N GLY A 368 12.54 -15.35 13.08
CA GLY A 368 13.21 -14.89 14.31
C GLY A 368 13.78 -13.48 14.25
N TRP A 369 13.58 -12.74 13.14
CA TRP A 369 13.78 -11.29 13.15
C TRP A 369 12.73 -10.64 14.05
N GLU A 370 13.09 -9.59 14.78
CA GLU A 370 12.09 -8.79 15.50
C GLU A 370 11.73 -7.59 14.65
N ILE A 371 10.47 -7.18 14.62
CA ILE A 371 9.98 -6.01 13.90
C ILE A 371 9.34 -5.09 14.92
N GLY A 372 9.76 -3.83 14.94
CA GLY A 372 9.16 -2.79 15.75
C GLY A 372 8.58 -1.69 14.87
N VAL A 373 7.41 -1.16 15.27
CA VAL A 373 6.81 0.03 14.69
C VAL A 373 6.99 1.21 15.64
N PHE A 374 7.31 2.37 15.06
CA PHE A 374 7.71 3.57 15.78
C PHE A 374 6.91 4.78 15.29
N THR A 375 6.59 5.68 16.21
CA THR A 375 6.01 7.00 15.90
C THR A 375 7.04 7.91 15.23
N ARG A 376 6.58 9.05 14.72
CA ARG A 376 7.43 10.12 14.19
C ARG A 376 8.47 10.63 15.20
N ASP A 377 8.12 10.57 16.49
CA ASP A 377 8.95 11.06 17.61
C ASP A 377 9.89 9.96 18.14
N ASP A 378 10.01 8.85 17.39
CA ASP A 378 10.88 7.72 17.67
C ASP A 378 10.50 6.92 18.93
N VAL A 379 9.21 6.90 19.27
CA VAL A 379 8.64 6.09 20.35
C VAL A 379 8.27 4.71 19.79
N LEU A 380 8.75 3.64 20.41
CA LEU A 380 8.35 2.27 20.07
C LEU A 380 6.91 2.04 20.52
N SER A 381 6.02 1.75 19.58
CA SER A 381 4.58 1.66 19.83
C SER A 381 3.97 0.30 19.49
N GLY A 382 4.79 -0.64 19.00
CA GLY A 382 4.37 -2.01 18.76
C GLY A 382 5.54 -2.85 18.28
N ALA A 383 5.52 -4.15 18.55
CA ALA A 383 6.56 -5.06 18.09
C ALA A 383 6.07 -6.49 17.96
N VAL A 384 6.69 -7.25 17.07
CA VAL A 384 6.40 -8.67 16.81
C VAL A 384 7.68 -9.40 16.39
N VAL A 385 7.72 -10.72 16.56
CA VAL A 385 8.75 -11.57 15.95
C VAL A 385 8.25 -12.07 14.60
N TRP A 386 9.03 -11.83 13.55
CA TRP A 386 8.81 -12.35 12.21
C TRP A 386 8.94 -13.87 12.20
N GLY A 387 7.94 -14.55 11.64
CA GLY A 387 7.89 -15.98 11.39
C GLY A 387 6.79 -16.31 10.39
N ASP A 388 6.62 -17.57 10.00
CA ASP A 388 5.42 -18.10 9.35
C ASP A 388 4.96 -17.40 8.05
N GLY A 389 5.86 -16.65 7.38
CA GLY A 389 5.52 -15.88 6.18
C GLY A 389 4.55 -14.71 6.43
N GLY A 390 4.38 -14.29 7.68
CA GLY A 390 3.57 -13.14 8.08
C GLY A 390 3.61 -12.89 9.59
N ALA A 391 3.39 -11.67 10.06
CA ALA A 391 3.42 -11.33 11.48
C ALA A 391 2.35 -10.29 11.88
N GLU A 392 1.61 -10.57 12.94
CA GLU A 392 0.61 -9.65 13.50
C GLU A 392 1.26 -8.70 14.51
N LEU A 393 1.33 -7.41 14.18
CA LEU A 393 1.91 -6.36 15.02
C LEU A 393 0.78 -5.45 15.52
N ILE A 394 0.65 -5.30 16.84
CA ILE A 394 -0.30 -4.33 17.42
C ILE A 394 0.44 -3.02 17.67
N ALA A 395 -0.02 -1.94 17.02
CA ALA A 395 0.50 -0.59 17.17
C ALA A 395 -0.39 0.24 18.10
N TYR A 396 0.11 0.59 19.28
CA TYR A 396 -0.63 1.35 20.28
C TYR A 396 -0.63 2.86 20.02
N GLY A 397 -1.78 3.48 20.30
CA GLY A 397 -1.96 4.92 20.22
C GLY A 397 -1.60 5.64 21.51
N ASP A 398 -1.43 6.95 21.41
CA ASP A 398 -1.10 7.81 22.54
C ASP A 398 -2.24 7.88 23.57
N ASN A 399 -1.91 7.87 24.86
CA ASN A 399 -2.89 8.06 25.92
C ASN A 399 -3.07 9.55 26.22
N GLN A 400 -4.17 10.14 25.78
CA GLN A 400 -4.41 11.58 25.99
C GLN A 400 -4.59 12.01 27.47
N GLU A 401 -4.57 11.08 28.43
CA GLU A 401 -4.64 11.37 29.87
C GLU A 401 -3.27 11.54 30.54
N THR A 402 -2.17 11.24 29.86
CA THR A 402 -0.77 11.35 30.35
C THR A 402 -0.06 12.57 29.74
N GLU A 403 1.06 12.98 30.37
CA GLU A 403 1.91 14.07 29.84
C GLU A 403 2.99 13.54 28.88
N ASP A 404 3.28 12.24 28.93
CA ASP A 404 4.28 11.58 28.07
C ASP A 404 3.57 11.04 26.82
N VAL A 405 4.26 11.01 25.68
CA VAL A 405 3.73 10.42 24.43
C VAL A 405 4.09 8.94 24.44
N GLU A 406 3.11 8.06 24.52
CA GLU A 406 3.32 6.61 24.64
C GLU A 406 3.00 5.83 23.35
N GLY A 407 2.37 6.48 22.38
CA GLY A 407 1.90 5.84 21.16
C GLY A 407 1.66 6.81 20.02
N PHE A 408 1.03 6.32 18.96
CA PHE A 408 0.66 7.12 17.79
C PHE A 408 -0.45 8.14 18.10
N TYR A 409 -0.34 9.35 17.53
CA TYR A 409 -1.45 10.28 17.55
C TYR A 409 -2.57 9.82 16.59
N PRO A 410 -3.85 10.14 16.88
CA PRO A 410 -4.92 9.95 15.90
C PRO A 410 -4.58 10.66 14.58
N ASP A 411 -4.73 9.95 13.46
CA ASP A 411 -4.39 10.40 12.10
C ASP A 411 -2.87 10.57 11.82
N GLU A 412 -1.97 9.93 12.57
CA GLU A 412 -0.54 9.98 12.30
C GLU A 412 -0.18 9.20 11.02
N TYR A 413 0.31 9.91 9.99
CA TYR A 413 0.41 9.42 8.60
C TYR A 413 1.66 8.59 8.25
N LEU A 414 2.63 8.43 9.15
CA LEU A 414 3.91 7.80 8.83
C LEU A 414 4.26 6.76 9.89
N LEU A 415 3.87 5.52 9.62
CA LEU A 415 4.43 4.36 10.32
C LEU A 415 5.93 4.27 10.01
N SER A 416 6.76 4.03 11.02
CA SER A 416 8.19 3.76 10.82
C SER A 416 8.53 2.37 11.33
N PHE A 417 9.09 1.52 10.46
CA PHE A 417 9.46 0.17 10.84
C PHE A 417 10.97 0.03 11.00
N ARG A 418 11.37 -0.76 12.00
CA ARG A 418 12.73 -1.26 12.17
C ARG A 418 12.66 -2.75 12.41
N ALA A 419 13.64 -3.49 11.92
CA ALA A 419 13.78 -4.90 12.25
C ALA A 419 15.17 -5.22 12.78
N TRP A 420 15.24 -6.06 13.80
CA TRP A 420 16.48 -6.58 14.36
C TRP A 420 16.82 -7.92 13.70
N ASN A 421 18.06 -8.02 13.22
CA ASN A 421 18.60 -9.21 12.59
C ASN A 421 19.34 -10.10 13.64
N PRO A 422 18.84 -11.30 13.93
CA PRO A 422 19.40 -12.20 14.94
C PRO A 422 20.78 -12.76 14.59
N GLU A 423 21.13 -12.83 13.29
CA GLU A 423 22.41 -13.38 12.85
C GLU A 423 23.56 -12.37 13.02
N THR A 424 23.26 -11.09 12.79
CA THR A 424 24.27 -10.02 12.81
C THR A 424 24.23 -9.17 14.08
N ASP A 425 23.17 -9.30 14.89
CA ASP A 425 22.88 -8.47 16.06
C ASP A 425 22.82 -6.97 15.71
N MET A 426 22.18 -6.65 14.58
CA MET A 426 22.03 -5.30 14.06
C MET A 426 20.56 -4.94 13.84
N VAL A 427 20.20 -3.68 14.12
CA VAL A 427 18.88 -3.11 13.80
C VAL A 427 18.96 -2.37 12.48
N HIS A 428 18.01 -2.65 11.59
CA HIS A 428 17.88 -2.04 10.27
C HIS A 428 16.54 -1.31 10.17
N ARG A 429 16.49 -0.19 9.43
CA ARG A 429 15.24 0.50 9.11
C ARG A 429 14.62 -0.14 7.87
N PHE A 430 13.30 -0.26 7.86
CA PHE A 430 12.56 -0.79 6.73
C PHE A 430 11.67 0.29 6.14
N GLY A 431 11.70 0.40 4.81
CA GLY A 431 10.58 0.98 4.08
C GLY A 431 9.42 0.00 4.10
N PHE A 432 8.22 0.50 3.81
CA PHE A 432 7.04 -0.35 3.70
C PHE A 432 6.19 0.08 2.51
N ASP A 433 5.49 -0.89 1.95
CA ASP A 433 4.36 -0.69 1.05
C ASP A 433 3.10 -1.13 1.81
N VAL A 434 2.01 -0.36 1.69
CA VAL A 434 0.70 -0.76 2.24
C VAL A 434 0.00 -1.64 1.22
N ASP A 435 -0.29 -2.88 1.60
CA ASP A 435 -0.95 -3.88 0.75
C ASP A 435 -2.48 -3.81 0.91
N VAL A 436 -2.97 -3.56 2.13
CA VAL A 436 -4.39 -3.41 2.52
C VAL A 436 -4.50 -2.34 3.62
N GLY A 437 -5.56 -1.54 3.66
CA GLY A 437 -5.79 -0.55 4.72
C GLY A 437 -5.20 0.85 4.43
N GLY A 438 -4.98 1.63 5.49
CA GLY A 438 -4.56 3.02 5.43
C GLY A 438 -3.09 3.23 5.80
N TRP A 439 -2.45 4.26 5.22
CA TRP A 439 -1.08 4.67 5.59
C TRP A 439 -0.99 5.33 6.98
N GLU A 440 -2.15 5.66 7.54
CA GLU A 440 -2.31 6.39 8.79
C GLU A 440 -2.62 5.43 9.93
N TRP A 441 -2.05 5.72 11.09
CA TRP A 441 -2.49 5.08 12.32
C TRP A 441 -3.89 5.59 12.66
N ASN A 442 -4.82 4.65 12.79
CA ASN A 442 -6.21 4.88 13.19
C ASN A 442 -6.60 3.84 14.24
N ASN A 443 -7.30 4.29 15.28
CA ASN A 443 -7.77 3.40 16.34
C ASN A 443 -8.81 2.39 15.82
N GLU A 444 -8.68 1.12 16.19
CA GLU A 444 -9.51 -0.02 15.78
C GLU A 444 -9.47 -0.34 14.27
N ASP A 445 -8.57 0.29 13.51
CA ASP A 445 -8.32 -0.05 12.10
C ASP A 445 -7.25 -1.15 11.97
N GLU A 446 -7.21 -1.73 10.77
CA GLU A 446 -6.27 -2.76 10.35
C GLU A 446 -5.56 -2.33 9.05
N THR A 447 -4.24 -2.50 9.00
CA THR A 447 -3.42 -2.24 7.82
C THR A 447 -2.44 -3.39 7.58
N THR A 448 -2.40 -3.88 6.35
CA THR A 448 -1.41 -4.86 5.89
C THR A 448 -0.24 -4.17 5.22
N VAL A 449 0.99 -4.58 5.54
CA VAL A 449 2.22 -4.02 5.01
C VAL A 449 3.23 -5.07 4.56
N SER A 450 3.97 -4.72 3.50
CA SER A 450 5.18 -5.42 3.06
C SER A 450 6.39 -4.55 3.37
N LEU A 451 7.33 -5.08 4.14
CA LEU A 451 8.55 -4.37 4.55
C LEU A 451 9.71 -4.73 3.63
N TRP A 452 10.50 -3.72 3.27
CA TRP A 452 11.72 -3.92 2.49
C TRP A 452 12.83 -3.01 2.99
N SER A 453 14.05 -3.55 3.01
CA SER A 453 15.25 -2.81 3.36
C SER A 453 16.41 -3.26 2.49
N ASN A 454 17.27 -2.34 2.10
CA ASN A 454 18.55 -2.63 1.47
C ASN A 454 19.67 -2.05 2.37
N PRO A 455 20.82 -2.74 2.55
CA PRO A 455 21.97 -2.19 3.29
C PRO A 455 22.47 -0.82 2.79
N GLU A 456 22.10 -0.40 1.57
CA GLU A 456 22.40 0.91 1.00
C GLU A 456 21.45 2.05 1.46
N ILE A 457 20.37 1.75 2.20
CA ILE A 457 19.48 2.78 2.75
C ILE A 457 20.20 3.53 3.86
N VAL A 458 20.37 4.84 3.67
CA VAL A 458 20.98 5.75 4.64
C VAL A 458 19.97 6.77 5.13
N GLU A 459 20.10 7.17 6.39
CA GLU A 459 19.32 8.24 7.00
C GLU A 459 20.02 9.58 6.78
N GLN A 460 19.27 10.58 6.30
CA GLN A 460 19.70 11.96 6.20
C GLN A 460 18.87 12.83 7.14
N ARG A 461 19.53 13.42 8.14
CA ARG A 461 18.93 14.37 9.10
C ARG A 461 19.39 15.78 8.76
N ILE A 462 18.44 16.71 8.70
CA ILE A 462 18.68 18.12 8.42
C ILE A 462 18.06 18.95 9.54
N GLU A 463 18.88 19.74 10.22
CA GLU A 463 18.42 20.72 11.20
C GLU A 463 17.83 21.93 10.45
N LEU A 464 16.58 22.26 10.76
CA LEU A 464 15.87 23.40 10.22
C LEU A 464 15.63 24.39 11.35
N ASN A 465 16.08 25.62 11.14
CA ASN A 465 15.81 26.72 12.05
C ASN A 465 14.40 27.25 11.83
N GLU A 466 13.79 27.80 12.88
CA GLU A 466 12.70 28.76 12.78
C GLU A 466 13.14 29.80 11.74
N HIS A 467 12.27 30.17 10.79
CA HIS A 467 12.55 30.98 9.58
C HIS A 467 12.94 30.20 8.31
N TRP A 468 13.57 30.87 7.35
CA TRP A 468 13.90 30.31 6.03
C TRP A 468 15.16 29.45 6.11
N ASN A 469 15.08 28.26 5.54
CA ASN A 469 16.19 27.33 5.35
C ASN A 469 16.31 27.01 3.86
N MET A 470 17.51 26.63 3.41
CA MET A 470 17.74 26.13 2.06
C MET A 470 18.33 24.73 2.11
N ILE A 471 17.55 23.75 1.66
CA ILE A 471 17.86 22.33 1.84
C ILE A 471 18.00 21.59 0.54
N SER A 472 18.75 20.50 0.59
CA SER A 472 18.72 19.48 -0.46
C SER A 472 18.93 18.09 0.13
N LEU A 473 18.49 17.06 -0.59
CA LEU A 473 18.74 15.68 -0.22
C LEU A 473 19.85 15.10 -1.09
N ASN A 474 20.72 14.30 -0.47
CA ASN A 474 21.75 13.56 -1.16
C ASN A 474 21.42 12.07 -1.28
N ILE A 475 20.14 11.74 -1.13
CA ILE A 475 19.58 10.40 -1.21
C ILE A 475 18.42 10.40 -2.21
N ARG A 476 18.17 9.25 -2.85
CA ARG A 476 16.92 8.99 -3.54
C ARG A 476 15.93 8.48 -2.50
N PRO A 477 14.86 9.24 -2.15
CA PRO A 477 13.97 8.85 -1.08
C PRO A 477 13.36 7.45 -1.31
N SER A 478 13.09 6.72 -0.22
CA SER A 478 12.41 5.43 -0.28
C SER A 478 10.95 5.54 -0.79
N ARG A 479 10.40 4.43 -1.27
CA ARG A 479 9.09 4.36 -1.95
C ARG A 479 7.91 4.94 -1.15
N GLN A 480 7.92 4.84 0.17
CA GLN A 480 6.92 5.47 1.05
C GLN A 480 6.71 6.98 0.79
N PHE A 481 7.71 7.67 0.22
CA PHE A 481 7.60 9.09 -0.10
C PHE A 481 6.90 9.37 -1.45
N TYR A 482 6.48 8.35 -2.22
CA TYR A 482 5.93 8.51 -3.58
C TYR A 482 4.39 8.46 -3.66
N VAL A 483 3.70 7.77 -2.75
CA VAL A 483 2.41 7.13 -3.07
C VAL A 483 1.15 7.86 -2.55
N ARG A 484 1.10 9.20 -2.52
CA ARG A 484 -0.13 9.91 -2.07
C ARG A 484 -0.97 10.57 -3.16
N PHE A 485 -0.37 11.15 -4.21
CA PHE A 485 -1.12 12.01 -5.15
C PHE A 485 -0.84 11.81 -6.65
N GLY A 486 -0.30 10.65 -7.04
CA GLY A 486 -0.48 10.12 -8.40
C GLY A 486 0.61 10.42 -9.42
N ASN A 487 1.88 10.24 -9.08
CA ASN A 487 2.91 10.02 -10.09
C ASN A 487 4.08 9.19 -9.54
N ASP A 488 4.26 7.95 -10.01
CA ASP A 488 5.35 7.06 -9.59
C ASP A 488 6.74 7.52 -10.10
N GLU A 489 6.81 8.65 -10.79
CA GLU A 489 8.04 9.16 -11.40
C GLU A 489 8.97 9.84 -10.39
N PHE A 490 8.41 10.53 -9.38
CA PHE A 490 9.17 11.28 -8.37
C PHE A 490 8.48 11.25 -7.00
N PRO A 491 9.22 11.40 -5.89
CA PRO A 491 8.62 11.49 -4.55
C PRO A 491 7.60 12.65 -4.46
N ASP A 492 6.50 12.41 -3.76
CA ASP A 492 5.44 13.37 -3.53
C ASP A 492 5.87 14.42 -2.49
N VAL A 493 5.71 15.70 -2.82
CA VAL A 493 6.18 16.82 -2.00
C VAL A 493 5.43 16.93 -0.68
N VAL A 494 4.17 16.52 -0.64
CA VAL A 494 3.39 16.48 0.61
C VAL A 494 3.98 15.39 1.49
N CYS A 495 4.18 14.18 0.98
CA CYS A 495 4.82 13.08 1.73
C CYS A 495 6.19 13.45 2.28
N MET A 496 7.02 14.11 1.46
CA MET A 496 8.36 14.56 1.86
C MET A 496 8.36 15.56 3.04
N THR A 497 7.23 16.18 3.34
CA THR A 497 7.10 17.22 4.39
C THR A 497 6.09 16.86 5.49
N LEU A 498 5.54 15.64 5.47
CA LEU A 498 4.57 15.16 6.46
C LEU A 498 5.10 15.17 7.89
N GLN A 499 6.40 14.94 8.08
CA GLN A 499 7.05 15.03 9.39
C GLN A 499 6.96 16.42 10.07
N PHE A 500 6.59 17.46 9.33
CA PHE A 500 6.36 18.80 9.88
C PHE A 500 4.87 19.10 10.12
N TRP A 501 4.01 18.10 10.00
CA TRP A 501 2.59 18.21 10.31
C TRP A 501 2.35 18.01 11.81
N ASP A 502 1.50 18.81 12.44
CA ASP A 502 1.17 18.74 13.87
C ASP A 502 -0.35 18.78 14.07
N GLY A 503 -1.06 17.97 13.27
CA GLY A 503 -2.51 17.86 13.30
C GLY A 503 -3.25 18.73 12.26
N PRO A 504 -4.58 18.57 12.13
CA PRO A 504 -5.39 19.15 11.04
C PRO A 504 -5.33 20.69 10.94
N GLU A 505 -4.97 21.37 12.05
CA GLU A 505 -4.93 22.83 12.12
C GLU A 505 -3.52 23.41 12.11
N ARG A 506 -2.46 22.58 12.12
CA ARG A 506 -1.08 23.06 12.30
C ARG A 506 -0.06 22.27 11.49
N HIS A 507 0.75 23.02 10.74
CA HIS A 507 1.97 22.52 10.11
C HIS A 507 3.10 23.48 10.49
N HIS A 508 4.23 22.94 10.92
CA HIS A 508 5.42 23.70 11.27
C HIS A 508 6.11 24.27 10.03
N HIS A 509 5.97 23.63 8.88
CA HIS A 509 6.38 24.23 7.61
C HIS A 509 5.25 25.15 7.09
N ILE A 510 5.58 26.40 6.83
CA ILE A 510 4.64 27.43 6.35
C ILE A 510 4.61 27.46 4.82
N LEU A 511 5.78 27.32 4.19
CA LEU A 511 5.94 27.51 2.74
C LEU A 511 7.20 26.79 2.24
N LEU A 512 7.04 25.93 1.24
CA LEU A 512 8.14 25.31 0.50
C LEU A 512 8.20 25.86 -0.91
N LYS A 513 9.39 26.09 -1.47
CA LYS A 513 9.60 26.59 -2.84
C LYS A 513 10.73 25.87 -3.54
N ASN A 514 10.58 25.61 -4.83
CA ASN A 514 11.67 25.18 -5.69
C ASN A 514 12.33 26.35 -6.44
N GLY A 515 13.41 26.07 -7.16
CA GLY A 515 14.15 27.09 -7.90
C GLY A 515 13.35 27.79 -9.01
N LEU A 516 12.26 27.21 -9.52
CA LEU A 516 11.39 27.84 -10.53
C LEU A 516 10.33 28.76 -9.92
N GLY A 517 10.19 28.76 -8.59
CA GLY A 517 9.17 29.52 -7.87
C GLY A 517 7.84 28.79 -7.75
N HIS A 518 7.75 27.52 -8.13
CA HIS A 518 6.63 26.67 -7.71
C HIS A 518 6.71 26.48 -6.19
N PHE A 519 5.55 26.34 -5.55
CA PHE A 519 5.50 26.35 -4.10
C PHE A 519 4.40 25.47 -3.53
N TYR A 520 4.56 25.12 -2.25
CA TYR A 520 3.61 24.37 -1.45
C TYR A 520 3.30 25.15 -0.16
N VAL A 521 2.00 25.33 0.13
CA VAL A 521 1.46 25.90 1.37
C VAL A 521 0.49 24.87 1.98
N PRO A 522 0.88 24.17 3.06
CA PRO A 522 0.08 23.10 3.63
C PRO A 522 -1.23 23.62 4.22
N ALA A 523 -1.21 24.77 4.89
CA ALA A 523 -2.38 25.39 5.51
C ALA A 523 -3.51 25.71 4.52
N TRP A 524 -3.23 25.73 3.21
CA TRP A 524 -4.22 25.96 2.15
C TRP A 524 -4.48 24.70 1.31
N GLY A 525 -3.84 23.58 1.62
CA GLY A 525 -3.86 22.37 0.79
C GLY A 525 -3.40 22.64 -0.65
N PHE A 526 -2.48 23.58 -0.85
CA PHE A 526 -2.09 24.07 -2.18
C PHE A 526 -0.64 23.76 -2.49
N HIS A 527 -0.36 22.97 -3.53
CA HIS A 527 0.99 22.78 -4.08
C HIS A 527 1.01 22.86 -5.61
N GLN A 528 2.14 23.34 -6.15
CA GLN A 528 2.44 23.36 -7.59
C GLN A 528 3.78 22.71 -7.93
N ILE A 529 4.51 22.22 -6.92
CA ILE A 529 5.76 21.50 -7.13
C ILE A 529 5.37 20.10 -7.64
N PRO A 530 5.81 19.69 -8.85
CA PRO A 530 5.37 18.42 -9.46
C PRO A 530 5.80 17.15 -8.73
N GLY A 531 6.91 17.25 -7.98
CA GLY A 531 7.56 16.17 -7.25
C GLY A 531 8.88 16.68 -6.66
N TRP A 532 9.45 15.92 -5.72
CA TRP A 532 10.78 16.17 -5.18
C TRP A 532 11.84 15.68 -6.16
N MET A 533 12.54 16.60 -6.81
CA MET A 533 13.59 16.31 -7.77
C MET A 533 14.92 16.14 -7.04
N PRO A 534 15.62 14.99 -7.18
CA PRO A 534 16.88 14.75 -6.48
C PRO A 534 17.96 15.78 -6.80
N ASP A 535 17.95 16.38 -8.00
CA ASP A 535 18.94 17.34 -8.47
C ASP A 535 18.62 18.80 -8.09
N GLU A 536 17.44 19.06 -7.51
CA GLU A 536 17.02 20.38 -7.04
C GLU A 536 17.28 20.58 -5.54
N GLY A 537 17.55 21.83 -5.16
CA GLY A 537 17.41 22.28 -3.78
C GLY A 537 16.11 23.07 -3.58
N TYR A 538 15.68 23.18 -2.32
CA TYR A 538 14.41 23.76 -1.93
C TYR A 538 14.59 24.81 -0.84
N GLN A 539 13.73 25.82 -0.84
CA GLN A 539 13.63 26.76 0.27
C GLN A 539 12.41 26.40 1.12
N ILE A 540 12.59 26.23 2.42
CA ILE A 540 11.51 25.90 3.36
C ILE A 540 11.45 26.95 4.47
N LEU A 541 10.25 27.49 4.72
CA LEU A 541 9.99 28.42 5.81
C LEU A 541 9.34 27.67 6.97
N MET A 542 10.00 27.66 8.13
CA MET A 542 9.53 26.99 9.35
C MET A 542 9.04 28.01 10.39
N ASP A 543 8.09 27.58 11.24
CA ASP A 543 7.57 28.36 12.39
C ASP A 543 8.28 28.05 13.72
N THR A 544 9.14 27.03 13.74
CA THR A 544 9.93 26.59 14.90
C THR A 544 11.15 25.80 14.42
N ASP A 545 12.18 25.70 15.28
CA ASP A 545 13.31 24.81 15.06
C ASP A 545 12.83 23.35 15.05
N MET A 546 13.21 22.58 14.03
CA MET A 546 12.90 21.15 13.91
C MET A 546 14.00 20.39 13.17
N THR A 547 14.07 19.08 13.35
CA THR A 547 14.90 18.21 12.52
C THR A 547 14.03 17.48 11.51
N GLY A 548 14.29 17.66 10.23
CA GLY A 548 13.75 16.81 9.18
C GLY A 548 14.62 15.56 9.01
N THR A 549 13.99 14.41 8.89
CA THR A 549 14.61 13.11 8.66
C THR A 549 14.05 12.50 7.37
N TRP A 550 14.94 12.06 6.49
CA TRP A 550 14.59 11.33 5.28
C TRP A 550 15.49 10.11 5.17
N TRP A 551 15.07 9.11 4.41
CA TRP A 551 15.87 7.92 4.15
C TRP A 551 15.66 7.42 2.73
N GLY A 552 16.68 6.72 2.23
CA GLY A 552 16.77 6.35 0.83
C GLY A 552 18.16 5.90 0.44
N THR A 553 18.36 5.62 -0.84
CA THR A 553 19.68 5.20 -1.36
C THR A 553 20.58 6.40 -1.61
N GLN A 554 21.85 6.30 -1.19
CA GLN A 554 22.82 7.38 -1.38
C GLN A 554 23.01 7.71 -2.86
N ILE A 555 22.93 8.99 -3.22
CA ILE A 555 23.27 9.46 -4.56
C ILE A 555 24.79 9.57 -4.68
N ALA A 556 25.33 9.03 -5.77
CA ALA A 556 26.76 9.07 -6.04
C ALA A 556 27.22 10.52 -6.30
N PRO A 557 28.33 11.00 -5.70
CA PRO A 557 28.88 12.34 -5.94
C PRO A 557 29.13 12.65 -7.42
N GLU A 558 29.48 11.63 -8.21
CA GLU A 558 29.75 11.71 -9.63
C GLU A 558 28.50 11.73 -10.53
N GLU A 559 27.30 11.62 -9.96
CA GLU A 559 26.06 11.74 -10.74
C GLU A 559 25.88 13.16 -11.28
N GLU A 560 25.36 13.27 -12.50
CA GLU A 560 25.22 14.53 -13.23
C GLU A 560 24.03 15.36 -12.72
N ILE A 561 24.26 16.64 -12.41
CA ILE A 561 23.22 17.64 -12.13
C ILE A 561 23.15 18.60 -13.31
N ALA A 562 21.98 18.69 -13.95
CA ALA A 562 21.76 19.61 -15.06
C ALA A 562 21.42 21.02 -14.55
N LEU A 563 22.31 21.98 -14.80
CA LEU A 563 22.10 23.38 -14.43
C LEU A 563 21.55 24.15 -15.63
N ARG A 564 20.43 24.87 -15.42
CA ARG A 564 19.86 25.78 -16.42
C ARG A 564 20.62 27.11 -16.48
N GLU A 565 20.54 27.81 -17.60
CA GLU A 565 21.01 29.21 -17.70
C GLU A 565 20.31 30.11 -16.66
N GLY A 566 21.08 30.97 -15.99
CA GLY A 566 20.58 31.88 -14.97
C GLY A 566 20.53 31.25 -13.58
N TRP A 567 19.63 31.72 -12.73
CA TRP A 567 19.51 31.26 -11.34
C TRP A 567 18.78 29.92 -11.25
N GLY A 568 19.32 29.00 -10.44
CA GLY A 568 18.66 27.81 -9.93
C GLY A 568 19.07 27.50 -8.49
N ILE A 569 18.40 26.54 -7.87
CA ILE A 569 18.73 26.00 -6.54
C ILE A 569 18.98 24.52 -6.76
N TYR A 570 20.15 24.03 -6.38
CA TYR A 570 20.63 22.70 -6.75
C TYR A 570 21.07 21.91 -5.52
N ALA A 571 20.99 20.59 -5.65
CA ALA A 571 21.36 19.66 -4.59
C ALA A 571 22.87 19.47 -4.45
N TYR A 572 23.29 19.07 -3.25
CA TYR A 572 24.66 18.67 -2.93
C TYR A 572 24.72 17.18 -2.60
N TYR A 573 25.24 16.37 -3.52
CA TYR A 573 25.30 14.91 -3.38
C TYR A 573 26.40 14.37 -2.44
N PRO A 574 27.60 14.97 -2.34
CA PRO A 574 28.66 14.39 -1.51
C PRO A 574 28.27 14.24 -0.03
N GLY A 575 28.64 13.10 0.57
CA GLY A 575 28.55 12.86 2.01
C GLY A 575 29.73 13.42 2.81
N TYR A 576 30.56 14.25 2.19
CA TYR A 576 31.75 14.88 2.75
C TYR A 576 31.78 16.35 2.35
N GLU A 577 32.57 17.17 3.04
CA GLU A 577 32.66 18.60 2.73
C GLU A 577 33.57 18.88 1.52
N LEU A 578 33.21 19.88 0.71
CA LEU A 578 34.03 20.36 -0.41
C LEU A 578 34.32 21.86 -0.30
N ASP A 579 35.58 22.23 -0.52
CA ASP A 579 36.03 23.61 -0.39
C ASP A 579 35.41 24.54 -1.46
N ALA A 580 34.79 25.62 -1.00
CA ALA A 580 34.20 26.69 -1.79
C ALA A 580 35.11 27.92 -1.92
N SER A 581 36.31 27.87 -1.34
CA SER A 581 37.22 29.00 -1.26
C SER A 581 37.82 29.39 -2.62
N ALA A 582 38.09 30.69 -2.77
CA ALA A 582 38.86 31.20 -3.90
C ALA A 582 40.36 30.92 -3.68
N PRO A 583 41.17 30.72 -4.73
CA PRO A 583 40.82 30.90 -6.15
C PRO A 583 40.31 29.64 -6.86
N ASP A 584 40.39 28.48 -6.21
CA ASP A 584 40.18 27.20 -6.89
C ASP A 584 38.70 26.86 -7.04
N PHE A 585 37.85 27.36 -6.12
CA PHE A 585 36.41 27.10 -6.08
C PHE A 585 36.11 25.61 -6.25
N TYR A 586 36.82 24.78 -5.48
CA TYR A 586 37.00 23.36 -5.79
C TYR A 586 35.67 22.64 -6.02
N VAL A 587 34.67 22.89 -5.17
CA VAL A 587 33.32 22.34 -5.27
C VAL A 587 32.63 22.58 -6.63
N LEU A 588 32.90 23.71 -7.29
CA LEU A 588 32.34 24.07 -8.60
C LEU A 588 33.37 24.01 -9.73
N SER A 589 34.57 23.47 -9.48
CA SER A 589 35.71 23.55 -10.40
C SER A 589 35.45 22.99 -11.80
N ASN A 590 34.57 21.98 -11.93
CA ASN A 590 34.18 21.40 -13.22
C ASN A 590 33.43 22.39 -14.11
N ILE A 591 32.62 23.28 -13.51
CA ILE A 591 31.76 24.22 -14.22
C ILE A 591 32.12 25.68 -13.98
N ILE A 592 33.22 25.96 -13.30
CA ILE A 592 33.52 27.31 -12.77
C ILE A 592 33.55 28.39 -13.84
N GLU A 593 33.92 28.04 -15.08
CA GLU A 593 33.90 28.95 -16.24
C GLU A 593 32.49 29.43 -16.63
N ASN A 594 31.45 28.70 -16.22
CA ASN A 594 30.05 29.01 -16.48
C ASN A 594 29.34 29.62 -15.28
N VAL A 595 29.99 29.70 -14.10
CA VAL A 595 29.37 30.23 -12.87
C VAL A 595 29.64 31.74 -12.75
N GLU A 596 28.59 32.55 -12.61
CA GLU A 596 28.72 33.97 -12.28
C GLU A 596 28.75 34.21 -10.77
N LEU A 597 27.79 33.61 -10.07
CA LEU A 597 27.57 33.75 -8.63
C LEU A 597 27.06 32.41 -8.07
N ALA A 598 27.44 32.08 -6.84
CA ALA A 598 26.76 31.06 -6.05
C ALA A 598 26.50 31.57 -4.63
N LYS A 599 25.47 31.07 -3.95
CA LYS A 599 25.10 31.48 -2.58
C LYS A 599 24.59 30.34 -1.72
N ASP A 600 24.82 30.45 -0.41
CA ASP A 600 24.18 29.65 0.65
C ASP A 600 22.95 30.37 1.22
N GLU A 601 22.35 29.79 2.27
CA GLU A 601 21.15 30.35 2.94
C GLU A 601 21.44 31.62 3.74
N ASP A 602 22.62 31.71 4.34
CA ASP A 602 23.10 32.87 5.10
C ASP A 602 23.47 34.04 4.20
N GLY A 603 23.50 33.81 2.88
CA GLY A 603 23.81 34.79 1.84
C GLY A 603 25.31 34.99 1.61
N SER A 604 26.17 34.17 2.21
CA SER A 604 27.56 34.03 1.77
C SER A 604 27.57 33.63 0.30
N PHE A 605 28.58 34.09 -0.43
CA PHE A 605 28.58 33.94 -1.88
C PHE A 605 29.96 33.77 -2.48
N ILE A 606 29.98 33.03 -3.59
CA ILE A 606 31.07 33.02 -4.56
C ILE A 606 30.78 34.08 -5.60
N ALA A 607 31.79 34.88 -5.96
CA ALA A 607 31.78 35.77 -7.10
C ALA A 607 33.03 35.54 -7.96
N THR A 608 32.87 34.73 -9.01
CA THR A 608 33.98 34.19 -9.82
C THR A 608 34.77 35.28 -10.54
N GLU A 609 34.08 36.29 -11.10
CA GLU A 609 34.70 37.45 -11.76
C GLU A 609 35.69 38.20 -10.85
N PHE A 610 35.41 38.21 -9.54
CA PHE A 610 36.20 38.93 -8.54
C PHE A 610 37.17 38.02 -7.77
N ASN A 611 37.23 36.74 -8.13
CA ASN A 611 38.01 35.73 -7.43
C ASN A 611 37.75 35.76 -5.92
N PHE A 612 36.47 35.83 -5.54
CA PHE A 612 36.04 36.01 -4.16
C PHE A 612 35.10 34.89 -3.74
N SER A 613 35.30 34.42 -2.51
CA SER A 613 34.35 33.58 -1.78
C SER A 613 34.45 33.90 -0.30
N ASN A 614 33.30 34.04 0.35
CA ASN A 614 33.15 33.94 1.80
C ASN A 614 32.29 32.73 2.20
N MET A 615 31.99 31.83 1.26
CA MET A 615 31.22 30.63 1.55
C MET A 615 32.04 29.66 2.40
N PRO A 616 31.43 29.03 3.42
CA PRO A 616 32.02 27.87 4.07
C PRO A 616 32.14 26.68 3.08
N PRO A 617 32.90 25.63 3.43
CA PRO A 617 32.86 24.37 2.68
C PRO A 617 31.42 23.88 2.54
N TRP A 618 31.05 23.41 1.35
CA TRP A 618 29.70 22.92 1.07
C TRP A 618 29.48 21.57 1.75
N ARG A 619 28.25 21.29 2.20
CA ARG A 619 27.92 20.18 3.10
C ARG A 619 26.62 19.49 2.69
N ALA A 620 26.50 18.22 3.05
CA ALA A 620 25.27 17.45 2.89
C ALA A 620 24.11 18.07 3.68
N GLY A 621 22.90 18.05 3.10
CA GLY A 621 21.69 18.64 3.69
C GLY A 621 21.42 20.08 3.25
N GLU A 622 22.44 20.82 2.79
CA GLU A 622 22.29 22.19 2.32
C GLU A 622 21.93 22.23 0.82
N GLY A 623 21.07 23.16 0.43
CA GLY A 623 20.85 23.52 -0.97
C GLY A 623 21.68 24.75 -1.34
N TYR A 624 22.06 24.91 -2.61
CA TYR A 624 22.85 26.06 -3.04
C TYR A 624 22.24 26.77 -4.24
N GLN A 625 22.19 28.09 -4.19
CA GLN A 625 21.77 28.89 -5.34
C GLN A 625 22.97 29.08 -6.27
N ILE A 626 22.84 28.71 -7.53
CA ILE A 626 23.91 28.88 -8.53
C ILE A 626 23.35 29.66 -9.70
N LYS A 627 24.08 30.68 -10.11
CA LYS A 627 23.80 31.47 -11.31
C LYS A 627 24.81 31.14 -12.39
N THR A 628 24.35 30.58 -13.50
CA THR A 628 25.21 30.23 -14.63
C THR A 628 24.96 31.15 -15.83
N THR A 629 25.96 31.26 -16.70
CA THR A 629 25.90 32.02 -17.96
C THR A 629 25.24 31.26 -19.11
N GLN A 630 25.14 29.94 -19.00
CA GLN A 630 24.54 29.02 -19.97
C GLN A 630 24.21 27.69 -19.27
N GLU A 631 23.44 26.83 -19.95
CA GLU A 631 23.20 25.46 -19.48
C GLU A 631 24.53 24.68 -19.38
N CYS A 632 24.73 23.98 -18.27
CA CYS A 632 25.91 23.14 -18.04
C CYS A 632 25.58 21.96 -17.13
N VAL A 633 26.51 21.02 -16.98
CA VAL A 633 26.35 19.84 -16.14
C VAL A 633 27.38 19.88 -15.02
N LEU A 634 26.91 19.87 -13.78
CA LEU A 634 27.75 19.78 -12.60
C LEU A 634 27.97 18.30 -12.25
N VAL A 635 29.23 17.97 -11.96
CA VAL A 635 29.66 16.70 -11.38
C VAL A 635 30.57 17.06 -10.23
N TYR A 636 30.26 16.60 -9.02
CA TYR A 636 31.06 16.97 -7.85
C TYR A 636 32.42 16.25 -7.87
N PRO A 637 33.51 16.94 -7.49
CA PRO A 637 34.82 16.33 -7.43
C PRO A 637 34.98 15.43 -6.19
N GLU A 638 35.97 14.54 -6.24
CA GLU A 638 36.31 13.63 -5.14
C GLU A 638 36.76 14.37 -3.86
N GLN A 639 36.59 13.71 -2.71
CA GLN A 639 37.09 14.17 -1.41
C GLN A 639 38.61 14.37 -1.45
N ARG A 640 39.08 15.47 -0.85
CA ARG A 640 40.53 15.72 -0.65
C ARG A 640 40.87 15.64 0.83
N ASP A 641 42.01 15.03 1.14
CA ASP A 641 42.58 14.95 2.50
C ASP A 641 43.20 16.27 3.00
N GLU A 642 43.08 17.36 2.22
CA GLU A 642 43.67 18.66 2.58
C GLU A 642 42.84 19.34 3.69
N GLU A 643 43.50 20.14 4.54
CA GLU A 643 42.80 20.97 5.53
C GLU A 643 41.78 21.85 4.79
N LEU A 644 40.49 21.54 4.96
CA LEU A 644 39.41 22.36 4.47
C LEU A 644 39.58 23.74 5.10
N ASN A 645 39.86 24.73 4.26
CA ASN A 645 39.88 26.12 4.69
C ASN A 645 38.43 26.53 4.97
N ALA A 646 37.88 26.14 6.12
CA ALA A 646 36.87 26.96 6.78
C ALA A 646 37.56 28.31 6.94
N SER A 647 37.24 29.26 6.07
CA SER A 647 38.07 30.44 5.93
C SER A 647 38.29 31.05 7.32
N GLU A 648 39.52 31.05 7.84
CA GLU A 648 39.83 31.69 9.14
C GLU A 648 39.42 33.18 9.14
N ASN A 649 39.04 33.69 7.95
CA ASN A 649 38.52 35.00 7.62
C ASN A 649 37.01 35.21 7.88
N THR A 650 36.27 34.36 8.60
CA THR A 650 34.79 34.53 8.74
C THR A 650 34.28 34.85 10.14
N LEU A 651 35.11 34.75 11.19
CA LEU A 651 34.64 35.01 12.56
C LEU A 651 34.41 36.51 12.81
N ILE A 652 33.17 36.95 12.65
CA ILE A 652 32.66 38.25 13.08
C ILE A 652 32.63 38.24 14.63
N ARG A 653 33.37 39.15 15.26
CA ARG A 653 33.53 39.22 16.72
C ARG A 653 32.84 40.42 17.34
N HIS A 654 32.68 41.50 16.57
CA HIS A 654 32.10 42.75 17.06
C HIS A 654 30.61 42.85 16.74
N TRP A 655 30.21 42.45 15.53
CA TRP A 655 28.81 42.42 15.10
C TRP A 655 28.18 41.03 15.27
N HIS A 656 26.85 41.00 15.26
CA HIS A 656 26.09 39.76 15.15
C HIS A 656 25.54 39.66 13.74
N GLN A 657 25.62 38.48 13.13
CA GLN A 657 25.07 38.25 11.81
C GLN A 657 23.55 38.48 11.84
N PRO A 658 22.99 39.32 10.94
CA PRO A 658 21.56 39.52 10.86
C PRO A 658 20.85 38.21 10.51
N ALA A 659 19.64 38.01 11.07
CA ALA A 659 18.82 36.85 10.71
C ALA A 659 18.42 36.89 9.21
N PRO A 660 18.54 35.77 8.49
CA PRO A 660 18.09 35.68 7.10
C PRO A 660 16.60 36.03 6.97
N THR A 661 16.26 36.90 6.00
CA THR A 661 14.86 37.30 5.75
C THR A 661 14.23 36.60 4.54
N GLY A 662 15.00 35.75 3.86
CA GLY A 662 14.66 35.21 2.55
C GLY A 662 14.78 36.21 1.39
N ASN A 663 15.10 37.48 1.67
CA ASN A 663 15.45 38.49 0.65
C ASN A 663 16.83 39.09 1.00
N ASN A 664 17.85 38.77 0.21
CA ASN A 664 19.22 39.24 0.44
C ASN A 664 19.79 39.96 -0.80
N MET A 665 20.87 40.72 -0.58
CA MET A 665 21.66 41.32 -1.65
C MET A 665 23.13 41.08 -1.37
N SER A 666 23.81 40.36 -2.27
CA SER A 666 25.26 40.19 -2.17
C SER A 666 25.96 41.48 -2.56
N ILE A 667 26.72 42.05 -1.64
CA ILE A 667 27.53 43.25 -1.84
C ILE A 667 28.99 42.88 -1.61
N LEU A 668 29.80 43.01 -2.66
CA LEU A 668 31.25 42.91 -2.56
C LEU A 668 31.87 44.30 -2.45
N VAL A 669 32.65 44.54 -1.40
CA VAL A 669 33.36 45.80 -1.18
C VAL A 669 34.86 45.56 -1.33
N ASP A 670 35.51 46.33 -2.19
CA ASP A 670 36.98 46.38 -2.29
C ASP A 670 37.52 47.50 -1.40
N LEU A 671 38.28 47.10 -0.38
CA LEU A 671 38.87 47.95 0.65
C LEU A 671 40.40 47.83 0.67
N LYS A 672 41.00 47.39 -0.43
CA LYS A 672 42.45 47.32 -0.56
C LYS A 672 43.08 48.67 -0.21
N ASP A 673 44.08 48.62 0.67
CA ASP A 673 44.81 49.77 1.22
C ASP A 673 43.96 50.76 2.06
N VAL A 674 42.69 50.44 2.36
CA VAL A 674 41.81 51.26 3.22
C VAL A 674 41.79 50.74 4.67
N VAL A 675 41.64 49.43 4.84
CA VAL A 675 41.62 48.75 6.15
C VAL A 675 42.50 47.50 6.12
N SER A 676 42.87 46.98 7.29
CA SER A 676 43.66 45.75 7.39
C SER A 676 42.81 44.50 7.20
N LYS A 677 43.45 43.39 6.80
CA LYS A 677 42.88 42.03 6.92
C LYS A 677 42.24 41.85 8.32
N ASN A 678 41.15 41.09 8.38
CA ASN A 678 40.35 40.80 9.58
C ASN A 678 39.58 42.00 10.16
N SER A 679 39.47 43.11 9.41
CA SER A 679 38.55 44.20 9.79
C SER A 679 37.10 43.77 9.52
N GLU A 680 36.18 44.10 10.42
CA GLU A 680 34.75 43.86 10.25
C GLU A 680 34.07 45.06 9.59
N ILE A 681 33.24 44.79 8.58
CA ILE A 681 32.44 45.77 7.85
C ILE A 681 30.97 45.47 8.10
N ALA A 682 30.16 46.50 8.31
CA ALA A 682 28.74 46.40 8.61
C ALA A 682 27.93 47.39 7.76
N ALA A 683 26.79 46.94 7.25
CA ALA A 683 25.80 47.71 6.52
C ALA A 683 24.60 48.01 7.41
N PHE A 684 24.10 49.25 7.37
CA PHE A 684 22.98 49.70 8.18
C PHE A 684 21.88 50.33 7.31
N THR A 685 20.62 50.18 7.74
CA THR A 685 19.50 50.96 7.19
C THR A 685 19.65 52.45 7.51
N GLU A 686 18.85 53.29 6.86
CA GLU A 686 18.73 54.71 7.22
C GLU A 686 18.28 54.91 8.69
N SER A 687 17.51 53.95 9.24
CA SER A 687 17.09 53.93 10.64
C SER A 687 18.14 53.40 11.62
N GLY A 688 19.31 52.96 11.14
CA GLY A 688 20.41 52.47 11.97
C GLY A 688 20.33 50.99 12.38
N GLN A 689 19.49 50.20 11.71
CA GLN A 689 19.41 48.75 11.91
C GLN A 689 20.51 48.05 11.11
N LEU A 690 21.25 47.13 11.74
CA LEU A 690 22.25 46.29 11.06
C LEU A 690 21.54 45.33 10.08
N VAL A 691 21.98 45.31 8.83
CA VAL A 691 21.36 44.52 7.75
C VAL A 691 22.33 43.66 6.96
N GLY A 692 23.63 43.77 7.22
CA GLY A 692 24.65 42.89 6.66
C GLY A 692 25.99 43.14 7.33
N CYS A 693 26.83 42.13 7.45
CA CYS A 693 28.19 42.28 7.97
C CYS A 693 29.12 41.21 7.39
N GLY A 694 30.43 41.47 7.47
CA GLY A 694 31.45 40.58 6.94
C GLY A 694 32.85 40.99 7.35
N VAL A 695 33.84 40.20 6.95
CA VAL A 695 35.24 40.36 7.34
C VAL A 695 36.11 40.52 6.10
N VAL A 696 37.09 41.42 6.20
CA VAL A 696 38.03 41.71 5.11
C VAL A 696 39.08 40.60 4.98
N ASN A 697 39.12 39.98 3.80
CA ASN A 697 40.06 38.90 3.46
C ASN A 697 41.48 39.43 3.15
N GLU A 698 42.39 38.52 2.78
CA GLU A 698 43.80 38.85 2.50
C GLU A 698 43.99 39.79 1.29
N ASN A 699 43.03 39.78 0.36
CA ASN A 699 43.03 40.62 -0.83
C ASN A 699 42.45 42.02 -0.58
N GLY A 700 41.98 42.31 0.65
CA GLY A 700 41.32 43.55 0.99
C GLY A 700 39.84 43.60 0.58
N GLN A 701 39.22 42.46 0.28
CA GLN A 701 37.81 42.37 -0.13
C GLN A 701 36.93 41.93 1.04
N CYS A 702 35.70 42.42 1.11
CA CYS A 702 34.69 42.01 2.10
C CYS A 702 33.36 41.77 1.40
N GLY A 703 32.80 40.58 1.59
CA GLY A 703 31.43 40.24 1.20
C GLY A 703 30.45 40.62 2.33
N LEU A 704 29.27 41.10 1.95
CA LEU A 704 28.14 41.39 2.81
C LEU A 704 26.89 40.78 2.15
N ALA A 705 25.98 40.24 2.95
CA ALA A 705 24.71 39.67 2.50
C ALA A 705 23.52 40.46 3.05
#